data_AF-A0A2M8M368-F1
#
_entry.id   AF-A0A2M8M368-F1
#
_cell.length_a   1.000
_cell.length_b   1.000
_cell.length_c   1.000
_cell.angle_alpha   90.00
_cell.angle_beta   90.00
_cell.angle_gamma   90.00
#
_symmetry.space_group_name_H-M   'P 1'
#
loop_
_entity.id
_entity.type
_entity.pdbx_description
1 polymer ?
#
loop_
_entity_poly.entity_id
_entity_poly.type
_entity_poly.pdbx_seq_one_letter_code
_entity_poly.pdbx_strand_id
1 'polypeptide(L)'
;MVKITKEAALEYHQNGRPGKIEVIPTKSYSTQTDLSLAYSPGVAYPCLEIQENPDNAYKYTDKGNLVAVITNGTAVLGLGNIGAMSGKPVMEGKGLLFKIYGGIDVFDIEIDETDPDKFCEAVEKIAPTFGGINLEDIKAPECFAIEERLKRTLDIPVMHDDQHGTAIISAAGLKNALEVAGKDIAKVQLVVNGAGAAAISCTKLYMALGLKKENILMLDSHGVITIDRPNLTEQKKLFATDRKDVHTLEEAMKGADVFVGLSKGNILSKEMIQSMNDNPIVFALANPVPEISYEDAMAARPDVLMSTGRSDYPNQINNVIGFPYIFRGALDVHAKAINEEMKLAAVHAIAELAKQPVPDIVNEVYHVNDLTFGQKYFIPKPVDPRLITVVSAAVAKAAIDSGVARRQIEDFEAYKDKLMQLLGQETKFTRYLHATAAQHPQRVVFAEGVHQNMLKAAVQAKQEGICQPILLGHPDRIKRVANRLKLDLTGIELIDMRADKEQGRRATYAKHLAEKRAREGYTFDEAYDKMYERNYFGMSMVENGDADAMITGLYTKYSDTIKMAKDVIGIRPEYKHFGTMHILNTKRGIYYIADTLINRMPNTETLVDITRLAHHSVKFFNDNPVMAMVSFSNFGSDEGGSPQQVREALAMTQEAHPDWLIDGEMQINFALDKKLRDEKYPFTRLKGKDVNTLIFPNLASANSAYKLLQGFSPETEVIGPIQMGLNKPIHFTDFECSVRDIVNITAVAAIDAYIEKIKNKL
;
A
#
# COMPACT_ATOMS: atom_id res chain seq x y z
N MET A 1 11.02 7.75 -17.06
CA MET A 1 9.78 8.51 -16.80
C MET A 1 9.22 9.03 -18.12
N VAL A 2 7.89 8.99 -18.29
CA VAL A 2 7.21 9.50 -19.47
C VAL A 2 7.23 11.02 -19.45
N LYS A 3 7.57 11.67 -20.57
CA LYS A 3 7.51 13.12 -20.71
C LYS A 3 6.04 13.55 -20.76
N ILE A 4 5.59 14.33 -19.79
CA ILE A 4 4.20 14.84 -19.74
C ILE A 4 4.04 15.93 -20.79
N THR A 5 3.09 15.76 -21.72
CA THR A 5 2.73 16.77 -22.73
C THR A 5 1.46 17.53 -22.32
N LYS A 6 1.25 18.71 -22.92
CA LYS A 6 0.04 19.51 -22.70
C LYS A 6 -1.20 18.72 -23.11
N GLU A 7 -1.14 18.03 -24.24
CA GLU A 7 -2.22 17.25 -24.81
C GLU A 7 -2.61 16.10 -23.86
N ALA A 8 -1.63 15.34 -23.35
CA ALA A 8 -1.89 14.27 -22.39
C ALA A 8 -2.48 14.78 -21.08
N ALA A 9 -2.02 15.94 -20.58
CA ALA A 9 -2.57 16.54 -19.36
C ALA A 9 -4.02 17.01 -19.56
N LEU A 10 -4.36 17.62 -20.70
CA LEU A 10 -5.74 18.03 -21.00
C LEU A 10 -6.66 16.83 -21.22
N GLU A 11 -6.19 15.83 -21.97
CA GLU A 11 -6.92 14.59 -22.22
C GLU A 11 -7.22 13.84 -20.92
N TYR A 12 -6.27 13.79 -19.97
CA TYR A 12 -6.46 13.21 -18.65
C TYR A 12 -7.60 13.87 -17.85
N HIS A 13 -7.84 15.17 -18.02
CA HIS A 13 -8.94 15.87 -17.32
C HIS A 13 -10.27 15.81 -18.07
N GLN A 14 -10.27 15.47 -19.36
CA GLN A 14 -11.45 15.47 -20.23
C GLN A 14 -12.08 14.09 -20.43
N ASN A 15 -11.25 13.05 -20.57
CA ASN A 15 -11.70 11.74 -21.04
C ASN A 15 -12.55 10.98 -20.01
N GLY A 16 -13.61 10.34 -20.50
CA GLY A 16 -14.57 9.60 -19.65
C GLY A 16 -15.52 10.56 -18.93
N ARG A 17 -15.21 10.86 -17.67
CA ARG A 17 -15.93 11.83 -16.83
C ARG A 17 -14.98 13.00 -16.56
N PRO A 18 -15.32 14.25 -16.94
CA PRO A 18 -14.47 15.40 -16.68
C PRO A 18 -14.17 15.61 -15.20
N GLY A 19 -12.96 16.07 -14.89
CA GLY A 19 -12.47 16.27 -13.53
C GLY A 19 -11.83 15.01 -12.94
N LYS A 20 -11.38 15.10 -11.67
CA LYS A 20 -10.61 14.02 -11.02
C LYS A 20 -11.28 13.37 -9.82
N ILE A 21 -12.45 13.88 -9.41
CA ILE A 21 -13.16 13.43 -8.21
C ILE A 21 -14.64 13.20 -8.50
N GLU A 22 -15.26 12.35 -7.69
CA GLU A 22 -16.69 12.10 -7.72
C GLU A 22 -17.26 11.87 -6.31
N VAL A 23 -18.55 12.14 -6.15
CA VAL A 23 -19.29 11.84 -4.92
C VAL A 23 -20.03 10.53 -5.11
N ILE A 24 -19.75 9.56 -4.24
CA ILE A 24 -20.37 8.22 -4.26
C ILE A 24 -21.11 7.93 -2.94
N PRO A 25 -22.34 7.40 -2.98
CA PRO A 25 -23.03 6.97 -1.76
C PRO A 25 -22.28 5.84 -1.03
N THR A 26 -22.23 5.90 0.30
CA THR A 26 -21.55 4.89 1.14
C THR A 26 -22.52 3.88 1.79
N LYS A 27 -23.82 4.09 1.68
CA LYS A 27 -24.89 3.23 2.22
C LYS A 27 -25.71 2.63 1.09
N SER A 28 -26.41 1.52 1.36
CA SER A 28 -27.39 0.95 0.43
C SER A 28 -28.44 1.99 0.05
N TYR A 29 -28.90 1.97 -1.19
CA TYR A 29 -29.90 2.92 -1.73
C TYR A 29 -30.87 2.26 -2.73
N SER A 30 -30.89 0.94 -2.81
CA SER A 30 -31.57 0.21 -3.89
C SER A 30 -33.01 -0.18 -3.57
N THR A 31 -33.43 -0.07 -2.31
CA THR A 31 -34.78 -0.44 -1.86
C THR A 31 -35.56 0.74 -1.27
N GLN A 32 -36.88 0.62 -1.18
CA GLN A 32 -37.71 1.62 -0.49
C GLN A 32 -37.30 1.81 0.98
N THR A 33 -36.92 0.72 1.66
CA THR A 33 -36.41 0.77 3.03
C THR A 33 -35.10 1.55 3.10
N ASP A 34 -34.16 1.29 2.19
CA ASP A 34 -32.90 2.03 2.10
C ASP A 34 -33.16 3.53 1.93
N LEU A 35 -34.06 3.92 1.01
CA LEU A 35 -34.42 5.32 0.78
C LEU A 35 -35.12 5.95 2.00
N SER A 36 -35.94 5.19 2.72
CA SER A 36 -36.63 5.66 3.93
C SER A 36 -35.67 5.83 5.12
N LEU A 37 -34.53 5.13 5.13
CA LEU A 37 -33.47 5.28 6.11
C LEU A 37 -32.50 6.41 5.73
N ALA A 38 -32.12 6.48 4.45
CA ALA A 38 -31.20 7.49 3.92
C ALA A 38 -31.83 8.89 3.86
N TYR A 39 -33.16 8.96 3.72
CA TYR A 39 -33.92 10.21 3.65
C TYR A 39 -35.17 10.14 4.53
N SER A 40 -36.23 10.86 4.18
CA SER A 40 -37.46 10.90 4.97
C SER A 40 -38.17 9.53 4.99
N PRO A 41 -38.67 9.10 6.16
CA PRO A 41 -38.64 9.82 7.45
C PRO A 41 -37.40 9.54 8.32
N GLY A 42 -36.57 8.53 8.00
CA GLY A 42 -35.49 8.03 8.86
C GLY A 42 -34.39 9.05 9.16
N VAL A 43 -34.06 9.92 8.20
CA VAL A 43 -33.02 10.96 8.36
C VAL A 43 -33.34 11.97 9.48
N ALA A 44 -34.60 12.07 9.92
CA ALA A 44 -34.96 12.97 11.02
C ALA A 44 -34.31 12.59 12.36
N TYR A 45 -34.12 11.29 12.63
CA TYR A 45 -33.54 10.82 13.89
C TYR A 45 -32.08 11.29 14.10
N PRO A 46 -31.13 11.08 13.16
CA PRO A 46 -29.78 11.61 13.33
C PRO A 46 -29.75 13.15 13.37
N CYS A 47 -30.67 13.86 12.70
CA CYS A 47 -30.77 15.32 12.81
C CYS A 47 -31.11 15.77 14.24
N LEU A 48 -32.09 15.13 14.88
CA LEU A 48 -32.47 15.43 16.27
C LEU A 48 -31.34 15.08 17.25
N GLU A 49 -30.67 13.95 17.04
CA GLU A 49 -29.50 13.57 17.85
C GLU A 49 -28.33 14.57 17.76
N ILE A 50 -28.12 15.17 16.58
CA ILE A 50 -27.12 16.22 16.37
C ILE A 50 -27.59 17.55 16.99
N GLN A 51 -28.88 17.84 16.93
CA GLN A 51 -29.45 19.02 17.60
C GLN A 51 -29.25 18.96 19.12
N GLU A 52 -29.42 17.78 19.72
CA GLU A 52 -29.18 17.56 21.16
C GLU A 52 -27.70 17.60 21.52
N ASN A 53 -26.84 16.98 20.69
CA ASN A 53 -25.39 16.99 20.87
C ASN A 53 -24.66 17.21 19.53
N PRO A 54 -24.13 18.43 19.28
CA PRO A 54 -23.44 18.75 18.02
C PRO A 54 -22.26 17.82 17.67
N ASP A 55 -21.58 17.23 18.66
CA ASP A 55 -20.49 16.29 18.42
C ASP A 55 -20.96 14.98 17.76
N ASN A 56 -22.25 14.65 17.83
CA ASN A 56 -22.83 13.52 17.11
C ASN A 56 -22.74 13.69 15.58
N ALA A 57 -22.44 14.88 15.07
CA ALA A 57 -22.15 15.07 13.65
C ALA A 57 -20.98 14.17 13.20
N TYR A 58 -19.96 13.99 14.03
CA TYR A 58 -18.85 13.07 13.74
C TYR A 58 -19.26 11.59 13.71
N LYS A 59 -20.41 11.24 14.30
CA LYS A 59 -20.93 9.87 14.38
C LYS A 59 -21.90 9.56 13.23
N TYR A 60 -22.78 10.50 12.91
CA TYR A 60 -23.90 10.26 12.00
C TYR A 60 -23.72 10.90 10.62
N THR A 61 -22.68 11.70 10.39
CA THR A 61 -22.34 12.27 9.08
C THR A 61 -20.91 11.93 8.68
N ASP A 62 -20.53 12.32 7.47
CA ASP A 62 -19.17 12.22 6.93
C ASP A 62 -18.21 13.29 7.47
N LYS A 63 -18.68 14.22 8.33
CA LYS A 63 -17.86 15.32 8.91
C LYS A 63 -16.53 14.81 9.45
N GLY A 64 -16.50 13.67 10.13
CA GLY A 64 -15.27 13.11 10.72
C GLY A 64 -14.23 12.62 9.71
N ASN A 65 -14.56 12.54 8.41
CA ASN A 65 -13.65 12.13 7.36
C ASN A 65 -13.54 13.16 6.20
N LEU A 66 -14.27 14.28 6.29
CA LEU A 66 -14.43 15.25 5.20
C LEU A 66 -13.56 16.49 5.42
N VAL A 67 -12.73 16.84 4.44
CA VAL A 67 -11.87 18.04 4.44
C VAL A 67 -12.29 18.99 3.34
N ALA A 68 -12.31 20.29 3.64
CA ALA A 68 -12.40 21.33 2.61
C ALA A 68 -11.02 21.70 2.11
N VAL A 69 -10.75 21.58 0.81
CA VAL A 69 -9.58 22.20 0.18
C VAL A 69 -10.03 23.57 -0.36
N ILE A 70 -9.59 24.66 0.27
CA ILE A 70 -10.09 26.00 0.02
C ILE A 70 -9.00 26.90 -0.58
N THR A 71 -9.33 27.58 -1.68
CA THR A 71 -8.46 28.56 -2.34
C THR A 71 -9.25 29.76 -2.85
N ASN A 72 -8.58 30.87 -3.12
CA ASN A 72 -9.07 31.94 -4.00
C ASN A 72 -8.27 32.08 -5.31
N GLY A 73 -7.35 31.15 -5.58
CA GLY A 73 -6.56 31.10 -6.81
C GLY A 73 -5.58 32.26 -7.01
N THR A 74 -5.16 32.93 -5.92
CA THR A 74 -4.29 34.11 -5.97
C THR A 74 -2.80 33.77 -6.03
N ALA A 75 -2.41 32.53 -5.74
CA ALA A 75 -1.02 32.07 -5.79
C ALA A 75 -0.90 30.62 -6.31
N VAL A 76 -1.59 30.29 -7.40
CA VAL A 76 -1.63 28.92 -7.94
C VAL A 76 -0.27 28.51 -8.48
N LEU A 77 0.41 27.58 -7.80
CA LEU A 77 1.73 27.07 -8.19
C LEU A 77 2.72 28.23 -8.50
N GLY A 78 3.47 28.12 -9.60
CA GLY A 78 4.30 29.20 -10.15
C GLY A 78 3.56 30.14 -11.12
N LEU A 79 2.24 30.00 -11.26
CA LEU A 79 1.43 30.79 -12.20
C LEU A 79 0.94 32.11 -11.59
N GLY A 80 0.93 32.21 -10.27
CA GLY A 80 0.49 33.40 -9.54
C GLY A 80 -1.02 33.51 -9.49
N ASN A 81 -1.53 34.74 -9.57
CA ASN A 81 -2.97 35.00 -9.50
C ASN A 81 -3.64 34.72 -10.85
N ILE A 82 -4.29 33.57 -10.96
CA ILE A 82 -5.06 33.14 -12.14
C ILE A 82 -6.57 33.03 -11.87
N GLY A 83 -6.99 33.39 -10.65
CA GLY A 83 -8.38 33.38 -10.20
C GLY A 83 -8.87 32.00 -9.73
N ALA A 84 -9.92 32.02 -8.91
CA ALA A 84 -10.45 30.85 -8.22
C ALA A 84 -10.81 29.70 -9.20
N MET A 85 -11.54 29.99 -10.28
CA MET A 85 -11.96 28.98 -11.27
C MET A 85 -10.77 28.30 -11.97
N SER A 86 -9.71 29.04 -12.27
CA SER A 86 -8.51 28.48 -12.90
C SER A 86 -7.69 27.61 -11.94
N GLY A 87 -7.83 27.83 -10.63
CA GLY A 87 -7.21 27.02 -9.57
C GLY A 87 -7.88 25.66 -9.36
N LYS A 88 -9.15 25.50 -9.78
CA LYS A 88 -9.94 24.28 -9.56
C LYS A 88 -9.24 22.96 -9.92
N PRO A 89 -8.57 22.82 -11.09
CA PRO A 89 -7.86 21.59 -11.38
C PRO A 89 -6.79 21.25 -10.34
N VAL A 90 -6.09 22.23 -9.75
CA VAL A 90 -5.11 21.96 -8.69
C VAL A 90 -5.81 21.45 -7.42
N MET A 91 -6.95 22.05 -7.06
CA MET A 91 -7.73 21.67 -5.87
C MET A 91 -8.33 20.27 -5.99
N GLU A 92 -8.92 19.92 -7.14
CA GLU A 92 -9.35 18.53 -7.42
C GLU A 92 -8.17 17.55 -7.31
N GLY A 93 -6.97 17.99 -7.73
CA GLY A 93 -5.74 17.22 -7.58
C GLY A 93 -5.38 16.96 -6.12
N LYS A 94 -5.49 17.97 -5.25
CA LYS A 94 -5.31 17.81 -3.80
C LYS A 94 -6.36 16.86 -3.22
N GLY A 95 -7.62 16.97 -3.64
CA GLY A 95 -8.70 16.06 -3.26
C GLY A 95 -8.41 14.59 -3.61
N LEU A 96 -7.94 14.33 -4.84
CA LEU A 96 -7.48 13.01 -5.27
C LEU A 96 -6.37 12.46 -4.34
N LEU A 97 -5.38 13.29 -4.01
CA LEU A 97 -4.24 12.89 -3.17
C LEU A 97 -4.66 12.59 -1.72
N PHE A 98 -5.54 13.41 -1.13
CA PHE A 98 -6.16 13.11 0.17
C PHE A 98 -6.87 11.75 0.16
N LYS A 99 -7.60 11.45 -0.91
CA LYS A 99 -8.36 10.19 -1.01
C LYS A 99 -7.46 8.97 -1.12
N ILE A 100 -6.48 8.98 -2.04
CA ILE A 100 -5.67 7.79 -2.33
C ILE A 100 -4.57 7.53 -1.28
N TYR A 101 -4.11 8.56 -0.56
CA TYR A 101 -3.06 8.40 0.46
C TYR A 101 -3.58 8.44 1.89
N GLY A 102 -4.64 9.21 2.16
CA GLY A 102 -5.23 9.34 3.50
C GLY A 102 -6.59 8.67 3.66
N GLY A 103 -7.22 8.17 2.60
CA GLY A 103 -8.62 7.72 2.67
C GLY A 103 -9.59 8.83 3.08
N ILE A 104 -9.21 10.10 2.89
CA ILE A 104 -9.96 11.29 3.31
C ILE A 104 -10.85 11.74 2.15
N ASP A 105 -12.10 12.03 2.47
CA ASP A 105 -13.05 12.62 1.51
C ASP A 105 -12.83 14.12 1.44
N VAL A 106 -12.95 14.70 0.25
CA VAL A 106 -12.66 16.11 0.02
C VAL A 106 -13.73 16.76 -0.84
N PHE A 107 -14.13 17.98 -0.45
CA PHE A 107 -14.66 18.95 -1.38
C PHE A 107 -13.63 20.05 -1.61
N ASP A 108 -13.35 20.33 -2.88
CA ASP A 108 -12.63 21.51 -3.30
C ASP A 108 -13.58 22.72 -3.38
N ILE A 109 -13.17 23.83 -2.80
CA ILE A 109 -13.98 25.05 -2.65
C ILE A 109 -13.16 26.25 -3.13
N GLU A 110 -13.46 26.68 -4.36
CA GLU A 110 -12.87 27.87 -4.99
C GLU A 110 -13.69 29.12 -4.63
N ILE A 111 -13.20 29.95 -3.71
CA ILE A 111 -13.88 31.19 -3.28
C ILE A 111 -13.36 32.37 -4.11
N ASP A 112 -14.22 32.98 -4.92
CA ASP A 112 -13.89 34.18 -5.70
C ASP A 112 -13.97 35.46 -4.85
N GLU A 113 -13.12 35.53 -3.80
CA GLU A 113 -12.98 36.68 -2.92
C GLU A 113 -11.51 36.89 -2.54
N THR A 114 -11.06 38.14 -2.64
CA THR A 114 -9.66 38.55 -2.40
C THR A 114 -9.50 39.35 -1.12
N ASP A 115 -10.58 39.88 -0.56
CA ASP A 115 -10.60 40.50 0.76
C ASP A 115 -10.45 39.40 1.84
N PRO A 116 -9.38 39.46 2.67
CA PRO A 116 -9.11 38.42 3.67
C PRO A 116 -10.24 38.23 4.68
N ASP A 117 -10.93 39.31 5.08
CA ASP A 117 -11.97 39.24 6.10
C ASP A 117 -13.22 38.60 5.55
N LYS A 118 -13.67 38.99 4.35
CA LYS A 118 -14.81 38.35 3.67
C LYS A 118 -14.53 36.90 3.29
N PHE A 119 -13.30 36.60 2.88
CA PHE A 119 -12.88 35.22 2.63
C PHE A 119 -13.01 34.39 3.91
N CYS A 120 -12.50 34.88 5.05
CA CYS A 120 -12.65 34.20 6.33
C CYS A 120 -14.12 34.03 6.73
N GLU A 121 -14.96 35.05 6.56
CA GLU A 121 -16.39 34.96 6.83
C GLU A 121 -17.05 33.84 6.02
N ALA A 122 -16.74 33.73 4.72
CA ALA A 122 -17.28 32.66 3.88
C ALA A 122 -16.85 31.27 4.39
N VAL A 123 -15.58 31.10 4.72
CA VAL A 123 -15.05 29.84 5.28
C VAL A 123 -15.70 29.50 6.63
N GLU A 124 -15.83 30.48 7.52
CA GLU A 124 -16.48 30.34 8.83
C GLU A 124 -17.93 29.87 8.71
N LYS A 125 -18.67 30.32 7.69
CA LYS A 125 -20.07 29.91 7.47
C LYS A 125 -20.22 28.48 6.94
N ILE A 126 -19.25 27.96 6.20
CA ILE A 126 -19.32 26.59 5.65
C ILE A 126 -18.62 25.54 6.53
N ALA A 127 -17.83 25.97 7.52
CA ALA A 127 -17.09 25.10 8.44
C ALA A 127 -17.93 23.98 9.12
N PRO A 128 -19.23 24.14 9.44
CA PRO A 128 -20.03 23.06 10.02
C PRO A 128 -20.03 21.76 9.21
N THR A 129 -19.87 21.82 7.89
CA THR A 129 -19.79 20.64 6.99
C THR A 129 -18.52 19.81 7.19
N PHE A 130 -17.41 20.44 7.55
CA PHE A 130 -16.08 19.83 7.42
C PHE A 130 -15.47 19.41 8.75
N GLY A 131 -14.70 18.33 8.76
CA GLY A 131 -13.87 17.91 9.88
C GLY A 131 -12.49 18.55 9.90
N GLY A 132 -12.11 19.26 8.83
CA GLY A 132 -10.85 20.00 8.73
C GLY A 132 -10.82 20.90 7.48
N ILE A 133 -9.93 21.90 7.51
CA ILE A 133 -9.76 22.87 6.42
C ILE A 133 -8.30 22.90 5.98
N ASN A 134 -8.08 22.65 4.69
CA ASN A 134 -6.80 22.78 4.01
C ASN A 134 -6.82 24.02 3.12
N LEU A 135 -6.09 25.08 3.51
CA LEU A 135 -5.91 26.28 2.70
C LEU A 135 -4.81 26.06 1.65
N GLU A 136 -5.05 26.50 0.43
CA GLU A 136 -4.15 26.30 -0.72
C GLU A 136 -4.05 27.54 -1.61
N ASP A 137 -2.86 27.79 -2.17
CA ASP A 137 -2.62 28.72 -3.26
C ASP A 137 -3.18 30.14 -2.99
N ILE A 138 -3.00 30.63 -1.75
CA ILE A 138 -3.37 31.99 -1.31
C ILE A 138 -2.11 32.85 -1.19
N LYS A 139 -2.10 34.03 -1.83
CA LYS A 139 -0.93 34.91 -1.84
C LYS A 139 -0.58 35.46 -0.44
N ALA A 140 0.71 35.74 -0.26
CA ALA A 140 1.20 36.52 0.88
C ALA A 140 1.10 38.04 0.59
N PRO A 141 0.89 38.88 1.62
CA PRO A 141 0.81 38.55 3.05
C PRO A 141 -0.58 38.09 3.54
N GLU A 142 -1.61 38.13 2.70
CA GLU A 142 -3.01 37.87 3.09
C GLU A 142 -3.21 36.47 3.69
N CYS A 143 -2.53 35.46 3.16
CA CYS A 143 -2.61 34.08 3.65
C CYS A 143 -2.27 33.92 5.14
N PHE A 144 -1.38 34.77 5.69
CA PHE A 144 -1.05 34.74 7.12
C PHE A 144 -2.22 35.21 7.99
N ALA A 145 -2.86 36.31 7.59
CA ALA A 145 -3.99 36.87 8.33
C ALA A 145 -5.20 35.94 8.27
N ILE A 146 -5.44 35.33 7.10
CA ILE A 146 -6.52 34.35 6.90
C ILE A 146 -6.31 33.14 7.80
N GLU A 147 -5.11 32.56 7.77
CA GLU A 147 -4.79 31.39 8.58
C GLU A 147 -4.90 31.67 10.08
N GLU A 148 -4.33 32.79 10.56
CA GLU A 148 -4.38 33.17 11.97
C GLU A 148 -5.83 33.38 12.45
N ARG A 149 -6.65 34.05 11.64
CA ARG A 149 -8.07 34.25 11.97
C ARG A 149 -8.81 32.91 12.03
N LEU A 150 -8.71 32.09 10.99
CA LEU A 150 -9.44 30.81 10.92
C LEU A 150 -9.02 29.82 12.01
N LYS A 151 -7.72 29.76 12.36
CA LYS A 151 -7.25 28.96 13.49
C LYS A 151 -7.81 29.41 14.84
N ARG A 152 -8.11 30.70 14.98
CA ARG A 152 -8.68 31.28 16.20
C ARG A 152 -10.20 31.12 16.27
N THR A 153 -10.89 31.23 15.14
CA THR A 153 -12.36 31.27 15.10
C THR A 153 -13.01 29.90 14.92
N LEU A 154 -12.30 28.92 14.35
CA LEU A 154 -12.82 27.58 14.11
C LEU A 154 -12.43 26.58 15.21
N ASP A 155 -13.27 25.55 15.37
CA ASP A 155 -13.05 24.44 16.30
C ASP A 155 -12.62 23.14 15.58
N ILE A 156 -12.18 23.26 14.33
CA ILE A 156 -11.69 22.17 13.48
C ILE A 156 -10.27 22.52 12.99
N PRO A 157 -9.43 21.52 12.67
CA PRO A 157 -8.05 21.75 12.29
C PRO A 157 -7.97 22.53 10.98
N VAL A 158 -7.23 23.65 11.01
CA VAL A 158 -6.91 24.48 9.84
C VAL A 158 -5.41 24.39 9.57
N MET A 159 -5.05 24.04 8.33
CA MET A 159 -3.67 24.00 7.86
C MET A 159 -3.59 24.63 6.48
N HIS A 160 -2.58 25.47 6.27
CA HIS A 160 -2.20 25.96 4.94
C HIS A 160 -1.04 25.12 4.39
N ASP A 161 -1.26 24.38 3.31
CA ASP A 161 -0.26 23.39 2.84
C ASP A 161 1.02 24.05 2.31
N ASP A 162 0.91 25.13 1.52
CA ASP A 162 2.08 25.86 1.01
C ASP A 162 2.99 26.40 2.11
N GLN A 163 2.43 26.69 3.29
CA GLN A 163 3.17 27.13 4.46
C GLN A 163 3.68 25.95 5.29
N HIS A 164 2.76 25.16 5.84
CA HIS A 164 3.06 24.14 6.85
C HIS A 164 3.50 22.83 6.21
N GLY A 165 2.88 22.42 5.10
CA GLY A 165 3.27 21.22 4.36
C GLY A 165 4.71 21.36 3.89
N THR A 166 5.02 22.46 3.20
CA THR A 166 6.38 22.76 2.74
C THR A 166 7.38 22.80 3.90
N ALA A 167 7.02 23.44 5.02
CA ALA A 167 7.87 23.51 6.20
C ALA A 167 8.16 22.14 6.80
N ILE A 168 7.14 21.30 7.00
CA ILE A 168 7.31 19.97 7.62
C ILE A 168 8.20 19.08 6.75
N ILE A 169 7.94 19.02 5.45
CA ILE A 169 8.70 18.15 4.54
C ILE A 169 10.14 18.64 4.39
N SER A 170 10.33 19.96 4.24
CA SER A 170 11.67 20.53 4.17
C SER A 170 12.44 20.38 5.50
N ALA A 171 11.79 20.49 6.65
CA ALA A 171 12.42 20.29 7.95
C ALA A 171 12.83 18.83 8.18
N ALA A 172 11.99 17.87 7.77
CA ALA A 172 12.33 16.45 7.79
C ALA A 172 13.53 16.16 6.88
N GLY A 173 13.51 16.71 5.66
CA GLY A 173 14.62 16.62 4.71
C GLY A 173 15.90 17.25 5.27
N LEU A 174 15.82 18.44 5.87
CA LEU A 174 16.96 19.16 6.42
C LEU A 174 17.58 18.39 7.59
N LYS A 175 16.76 17.89 8.52
CA LYS A 175 17.24 17.08 9.65
C LYS A 175 18.08 15.90 9.17
N ASN A 176 17.58 15.16 8.18
CA ASN A 176 18.32 14.00 7.65
C ASN A 176 19.51 14.41 6.78
N ALA A 177 19.41 15.47 5.98
CA ALA A 177 20.51 15.97 5.17
C ALA A 177 21.68 16.44 6.05
N LEU A 178 21.40 17.10 7.19
CA LEU A 178 22.42 17.47 8.18
C LEU A 178 23.11 16.24 8.76
N GLU A 179 22.36 15.18 9.07
CA GLU A 179 22.91 13.91 9.55
C GLU A 179 23.82 13.26 8.49
N VAL A 180 23.38 13.22 7.23
CA VAL A 180 24.19 12.72 6.10
C VAL A 180 25.45 13.57 5.88
N ALA A 181 25.36 14.88 6.06
CA ALA A 181 26.50 15.80 5.95
C ALA A 181 27.41 15.80 7.20
N GLY A 182 27.01 15.17 8.30
CA GLY A 182 27.72 15.22 9.58
C GLY A 182 27.73 16.61 10.22
N LYS A 183 26.67 17.41 10.02
CA LYS A 183 26.58 18.80 10.50
C LYS A 183 25.61 18.95 11.68
N ASP A 184 25.96 19.85 12.59
CA ASP A 184 25.14 20.23 13.75
C ASP A 184 24.27 21.44 13.41
N ILE A 185 22.94 21.30 13.51
CA ILE A 185 21.97 22.35 13.19
C ILE A 185 22.21 23.65 13.95
N ALA A 186 22.78 23.58 15.16
CA ALA A 186 23.04 24.76 15.98
C ALA A 186 24.22 25.62 15.46
N LYS A 187 25.01 25.09 14.51
CA LYS A 187 26.25 25.71 14.00
C LYS A 187 26.21 26.08 12.52
N VAL A 188 25.29 25.49 11.75
CA VAL A 188 25.22 25.72 10.30
C VAL A 188 24.81 27.14 9.96
N GLN A 189 25.41 27.69 8.90
CA GLN A 189 25.00 28.95 8.28
C GLN A 189 23.94 28.69 7.20
N LEU A 190 22.73 29.24 7.39
CA LEU A 190 21.60 29.08 6.49
C LEU A 190 21.40 30.34 5.65
N VAL A 191 21.35 30.17 4.33
CA VAL A 191 20.88 31.17 3.37
C VAL A 191 19.49 30.78 2.88
N VAL A 192 18.52 31.67 3.06
CA VAL A 192 17.17 31.50 2.53
C VAL A 192 16.94 32.52 1.44
N ASN A 193 16.67 32.05 0.22
CA ASN A 193 16.26 32.93 -0.87
C ASN A 193 14.75 32.83 -1.09
N GLY A 194 14.05 33.92 -0.79
CA GLY A 194 12.61 33.99 -0.68
C GLY A 194 12.19 34.42 0.72
N ALA A 195 11.19 35.30 0.80
CA ALA A 195 10.64 35.79 2.06
C ALA A 195 9.09 35.80 2.03
N GLY A 196 8.53 34.85 1.28
CA GLY A 196 7.10 34.57 1.21
C GLY A 196 6.64 33.60 2.30
N ALA A 197 5.39 33.15 2.20
CA ALA A 197 4.74 32.32 3.22
C ALA A 197 5.49 31.02 3.52
N ALA A 198 5.87 30.27 2.49
CA ALA A 198 6.65 29.04 2.62
C ALA A 198 8.01 29.29 3.30
N ALA A 199 8.77 30.29 2.85
CA ALA A 199 10.11 30.57 3.38
C ALA A 199 10.09 30.94 4.87
N ILE A 200 9.15 31.80 5.27
CA ILE A 200 8.95 32.18 6.68
C ILE A 200 8.59 30.95 7.52
N SER A 201 7.67 30.11 7.04
CA SER A 201 7.20 28.92 7.76
C SER A 201 8.32 27.88 7.91
N CYS A 202 9.05 27.56 6.84
CA CYS A 202 10.19 26.63 6.85
C CYS A 202 11.26 27.11 7.86
N THR A 203 11.62 28.38 7.81
CA THR A 203 12.67 28.94 8.67
C THR A 203 12.28 28.90 10.15
N LYS A 204 11.01 29.18 10.49
CA LYS A 204 10.50 29.02 11.86
C LYS A 204 10.60 27.58 12.35
N LEU A 205 10.26 26.61 11.50
CA LEU A 205 10.32 25.20 11.88
C LEU A 205 11.77 24.70 12.00
N TYR A 206 12.70 25.19 11.18
CA TYR A 206 14.13 24.93 11.35
C TYR A 206 14.65 25.47 12.68
N MET A 207 14.19 26.65 13.11
CA MET A 207 14.52 27.18 14.44
C MET A 207 13.96 26.31 15.56
N ALA A 208 12.74 25.78 15.40
CA ALA A 208 12.16 24.84 16.35
C ALA A 208 12.95 23.51 16.45
N LEU A 209 13.66 23.12 15.39
CA LEU A 209 14.61 21.99 15.41
C LEU A 209 15.98 22.33 16.02
N GLY A 210 16.25 23.60 16.34
CA GLY A 210 17.48 24.05 16.99
C GLY A 210 18.37 24.96 16.15
N LEU A 211 17.95 25.37 14.94
CA LEU A 211 18.69 26.36 14.16
C LEU A 211 18.69 27.72 14.88
N LYS A 212 19.87 28.31 15.05
CA LYS A 212 20.01 29.61 15.72
C LYS A 212 19.70 30.76 14.78
N LYS A 213 18.94 31.75 15.26
CA LYS A 213 18.50 32.89 14.46
C LYS A 213 19.67 33.70 13.89
N GLU A 214 20.74 33.86 14.66
CA GLU A 214 21.94 34.59 14.26
C GLU A 214 22.70 33.97 13.08
N ASN A 215 22.44 32.68 12.77
CA ASN A 215 23.06 31.98 11.64
C ASN A 215 22.21 32.05 10.35
N ILE A 216 21.16 32.86 10.32
CA ILE A 216 20.20 32.91 9.21
C ILE A 216 20.38 34.21 8.43
N LEU A 217 20.60 34.09 7.12
CA LEU A 217 20.50 35.19 6.17
C LEU A 217 19.31 34.95 5.24
N MET A 218 18.34 35.86 5.27
CA MET A 218 17.16 35.80 4.39
C MET A 218 17.22 36.91 3.35
N LEU A 219 16.91 36.55 2.11
CA LEU A 219 16.87 37.47 0.97
C LEU A 219 15.46 37.49 0.37
N ASP A 220 15.05 38.66 -0.13
CA ASP A 220 13.87 38.80 -0.97
C ASP A 220 14.24 39.42 -2.33
N SER A 221 13.24 39.82 -3.12
CA SER A 221 13.45 40.40 -4.46
C SER A 221 14.29 41.68 -4.50
N HIS A 222 14.60 42.31 -3.36
CA HIS A 222 15.49 43.48 -3.29
C HIS A 222 16.80 43.19 -2.52
N GLY A 223 17.17 41.93 -2.36
CA GLY A 223 18.41 41.51 -1.71
C GLY A 223 18.23 41.14 -0.24
N VAL A 224 19.33 41.20 0.52
CA VAL A 224 19.39 40.81 1.93
C VAL A 224 18.42 41.64 2.78
N ILE A 225 17.69 40.99 3.68
CA ILE A 225 16.78 41.65 4.62
C ILE A 225 17.59 42.12 5.82
N THR A 226 17.89 43.42 5.87
CA THR A 226 18.61 44.06 6.97
C THR A 226 17.68 44.84 7.90
N ILE A 227 18.09 45.04 9.16
CA ILE A 227 17.27 45.73 10.18
C ILE A 227 16.91 47.19 9.83
N ASP A 228 17.70 47.84 9.01
CA ASP A 228 17.56 49.24 8.58
C ASP A 228 16.75 49.40 7.29
N ARG A 229 16.33 48.29 6.68
CA ARG A 229 15.55 48.33 5.45
C ARG A 229 14.13 48.83 5.72
N PRO A 230 13.64 49.87 5.00
CA PRO A 230 12.31 50.41 5.22
C PRO A 230 11.21 49.45 4.74
N ASN A 231 10.00 49.60 5.30
CA ASN A 231 8.77 48.91 4.86
C ASN A 231 8.80 47.37 4.92
N LEU A 232 9.53 46.79 5.87
CA LEU A 232 9.45 45.35 6.14
C LEU A 232 8.11 44.99 6.80
N THR A 233 7.49 43.90 6.36
CA THR A 233 6.36 43.29 7.06
C THR A 233 6.80 42.70 8.40
N GLU A 234 5.88 42.51 9.35
CA GLU A 234 6.19 41.92 10.66
C GLU A 234 6.87 40.55 10.53
N GLN A 235 6.45 39.73 9.56
CA GLN A 235 7.05 38.43 9.30
C GLN A 235 8.51 38.55 8.82
N LYS A 236 8.82 39.55 7.96
CA LYS A 236 10.19 39.77 7.46
C LYS A 236 11.10 40.36 8.54
N LYS A 237 10.58 41.24 9.41
CA LYS A 237 11.34 41.80 10.54
C LYS A 237 11.90 40.71 11.45
N LEU A 238 11.20 39.57 11.58
CA LEU A 238 11.68 38.43 12.38
C LEU A 238 13.05 37.90 11.91
N PHE A 239 13.35 37.98 10.61
CA PHE A 239 14.57 37.47 9.99
C PHE A 239 15.50 38.56 9.46
N ALA A 240 15.28 39.82 9.85
CA ALA A 240 16.17 40.91 9.50
C ALA A 240 17.52 40.77 10.22
N THR A 241 18.62 40.82 9.47
CA THR A 241 19.98 40.72 10.00
C THR A 241 20.58 42.10 10.31
N ASP A 242 21.46 42.16 11.31
CA ASP A 242 22.29 43.32 11.63
C ASP A 242 23.60 43.36 10.81
N ARG A 243 23.94 42.26 10.13
CA ARG A 243 25.11 42.18 9.25
C ARG A 243 25.08 43.23 8.14
N LYS A 244 26.26 43.82 7.88
CA LYS A 244 26.48 44.90 6.89
C LYS A 244 27.52 44.55 5.84
N ASP A 245 28.11 43.37 5.95
CA ASP A 245 29.19 42.88 5.09
C ASP A 245 28.70 42.03 3.91
N VAL A 246 27.39 41.76 3.83
CA VAL A 246 26.76 40.94 2.79
C VAL A 246 25.49 41.64 2.30
N HIS A 247 25.41 41.83 0.98
CA HIS A 247 24.35 42.58 0.32
C HIS A 247 23.66 41.77 -0.78
N THR A 248 24.39 40.87 -1.44
CA THR A 248 23.86 40.06 -2.56
C THR A 248 23.74 38.58 -2.21
N LEU A 249 23.03 37.83 -3.06
CA LEU A 249 22.93 36.37 -2.92
C LEU A 249 24.29 35.70 -3.10
N GLU A 250 25.08 36.14 -4.09
CA GLU A 250 26.44 35.67 -4.34
C GLU A 250 27.33 35.80 -3.10
N GLU A 251 27.20 36.92 -2.37
CA GLU A 251 27.96 37.18 -1.15
C GLU A 251 27.46 36.31 0.01
N ALA A 252 26.15 36.14 0.16
CA ALA A 252 25.56 35.32 1.21
C ALA A 252 25.92 33.83 1.07
N MET A 253 26.08 33.34 -0.15
CA MET A 253 26.41 31.94 -0.43
C MET A 253 27.85 31.56 -0.03
N LYS A 254 28.76 32.52 0.06
CA LYS A 254 30.16 32.27 0.43
C LYS A 254 30.24 31.74 1.87
N GLY A 255 30.71 30.51 2.03
CA GLY A 255 30.83 29.86 3.33
C GLY A 255 29.48 29.47 3.96
N ALA A 256 28.41 29.41 3.18
CA ALA A 256 27.13 28.88 3.63
C ALA A 256 27.18 27.35 3.74
N ASP A 257 26.45 26.78 4.70
CA ASP A 257 26.30 25.33 4.86
C ASP A 257 25.03 24.80 4.21
N VAL A 258 23.97 25.62 4.25
CA VAL A 258 22.63 25.28 3.79
C VAL A 258 22.07 26.42 2.95
N PHE A 259 21.53 26.09 1.78
CA PHE A 259 20.71 26.98 0.97
C PHE A 259 19.28 26.43 0.88
N VAL A 260 18.29 27.30 1.09
CA VAL A 260 16.88 26.99 0.87
C VAL A 260 16.27 28.04 -0.05
N GLY A 261 15.95 27.64 -1.27
CA GLY A 261 15.27 28.43 -2.27
C GLY A 261 13.78 28.15 -2.28
N LEU A 262 12.98 29.18 -2.05
CA LEU A 262 11.52 29.18 -2.12
C LEU A 262 11.08 30.43 -2.88
N SER A 263 11.59 30.56 -4.10
CA SER A 263 11.62 31.81 -4.84
C SER A 263 11.38 31.64 -6.34
N LYS A 264 12.30 32.09 -7.20
CA LYS A 264 12.22 32.03 -8.66
C LYS A 264 13.30 31.07 -9.17
N GLY A 265 12.97 30.34 -10.23
CA GLY A 265 13.93 29.44 -10.88
C GLY A 265 15.11 30.15 -11.55
N ASN A 266 16.21 29.40 -11.74
CA ASN A 266 17.45 29.82 -12.42
C ASN A 266 18.13 31.07 -11.83
N ILE A 267 18.22 31.15 -10.51
CA ILE A 267 18.87 32.27 -9.80
C ILE A 267 20.23 31.90 -9.20
N LEU A 268 20.50 30.60 -9.02
CA LEU A 268 21.75 30.12 -8.47
C LEU A 268 22.70 29.71 -9.60
N SER A 269 23.95 30.14 -9.52
CA SER A 269 25.01 29.76 -10.47
C SER A 269 25.88 28.62 -9.90
N LYS A 270 26.67 27.96 -10.76
CA LYS A 270 27.62 26.92 -10.33
C LYS A 270 28.69 27.47 -9.39
N GLU A 271 29.13 28.70 -9.65
CA GLU A 271 30.15 29.41 -8.86
C GLU A 271 29.65 29.68 -7.43
N MET A 272 28.37 30.02 -7.27
CA MET A 272 27.76 30.18 -5.94
C MET A 272 27.79 28.86 -5.16
N ILE A 273 27.43 27.73 -5.79
CA ILE A 273 27.49 26.40 -5.16
C ILE A 273 28.93 26.02 -4.78
N GLN A 274 29.90 26.35 -5.64
CA GLN A 274 31.33 26.12 -5.37
C GLN A 274 31.87 26.96 -4.21
N SER A 275 31.25 28.10 -3.92
CA SER A 275 31.66 28.99 -2.83
C SER A 275 31.16 28.58 -1.43
N MET A 276 30.27 27.59 -1.35
CA MET A 276 29.74 27.06 -0.08
C MET A 276 30.75 26.16 0.64
N ASN A 277 30.52 25.89 1.93
CA ASN A 277 31.34 24.96 2.72
C ASN A 277 31.24 23.51 2.20
N ASP A 278 32.09 22.63 2.73
CA ASP A 278 32.07 21.18 2.44
C ASP A 278 30.72 20.53 2.77
N ASN A 279 30.32 19.54 1.95
CA ASN A 279 29.02 18.87 2.00
C ASN A 279 27.84 19.86 2.10
N PRO A 280 27.68 20.80 1.14
CA PRO A 280 26.63 21.81 1.22
C PRO A 280 25.27 21.17 0.96
N ILE A 281 24.27 21.62 1.71
CA ILE A 281 22.88 21.21 1.55
C ILE A 281 22.16 22.26 0.71
N VAL A 282 21.59 21.85 -0.43
CA VAL A 282 20.96 22.78 -1.38
C VAL A 282 19.54 22.31 -1.66
N PHE A 283 18.57 23.03 -1.13
CA PHE A 283 17.14 22.81 -1.38
C PHE A 283 16.65 23.85 -2.38
N ALA A 284 16.58 23.48 -3.67
CA ALA A 284 16.06 24.34 -4.73
C ALA A 284 14.60 23.99 -5.01
N LEU A 285 13.67 24.63 -4.27
CA LEU A 285 12.27 24.21 -4.17
C LEU A 285 11.32 25.02 -5.06
N ALA A 286 11.82 25.96 -5.88
CA ALA A 286 10.98 26.64 -6.86
C ALA A 286 10.37 25.66 -7.88
N ASN A 287 9.09 25.86 -8.20
CA ASN A 287 8.34 25.08 -9.18
C ASN A 287 7.83 25.96 -10.32
N PRO A 288 7.76 25.46 -11.58
CA PRO A 288 8.22 24.14 -12.03
C PRO A 288 9.74 24.08 -12.34
N VAL A 289 10.41 25.23 -12.33
CA VAL A 289 11.85 25.36 -12.59
C VAL A 289 12.56 25.71 -11.28
N PRO A 290 13.46 24.85 -10.76
CA PRO A 290 14.22 25.11 -9.53
C PRO A 290 15.17 26.29 -9.64
N GLU A 291 15.64 26.80 -8.50
CA GLU A 291 16.67 27.85 -8.41
C GLU A 291 17.96 27.51 -9.16
N ILE A 292 18.33 26.23 -9.20
CA ILE A 292 19.39 25.63 -10.02
C ILE A 292 18.96 24.23 -10.44
N SER A 293 19.29 23.80 -11.66
CA SER A 293 19.00 22.43 -12.11
C SER A 293 19.77 21.41 -11.28
N TYR A 294 19.24 20.20 -11.16
CA TYR A 294 19.92 19.12 -10.45
C TYR A 294 21.26 18.81 -11.13
N GLU A 295 21.29 18.78 -12.46
CA GLU A 295 22.47 18.51 -13.26
C GLU A 295 23.55 19.57 -13.04
N ASP A 296 23.18 20.85 -12.99
CA ASP A 296 24.14 21.94 -12.79
C ASP A 296 24.68 21.97 -11.36
N ALA A 297 23.85 21.71 -10.35
CA ALA A 297 24.29 21.61 -8.97
C ALA A 297 25.28 20.45 -8.78
N MET A 298 24.95 19.26 -9.28
CA MET A 298 25.84 18.09 -9.21
C MET A 298 27.11 18.26 -10.04
N ALA A 299 27.06 19.00 -11.16
CA ALA A 299 28.24 19.34 -11.95
C ALA A 299 29.12 20.40 -11.28
N ALA A 300 28.56 21.27 -10.43
CA ALA A 300 29.31 22.28 -9.72
C ALA A 300 30.25 21.66 -8.67
N ARG A 301 29.78 20.63 -7.95
CA ARG A 301 30.58 19.86 -6.97
C ARG A 301 29.92 18.49 -6.64
N PRO A 302 30.71 17.43 -6.38
CA PRO A 302 30.19 16.07 -6.17
C PRO A 302 29.58 15.80 -4.79
N ASP A 303 29.91 16.60 -3.78
CA ASP A 303 29.51 16.43 -2.38
C ASP A 303 28.24 17.22 -2.01
N VAL A 304 27.58 17.87 -2.98
CA VAL A 304 26.31 18.57 -2.73
C VAL A 304 25.19 17.59 -2.36
N LEU A 305 24.47 17.89 -1.29
CA LEU A 305 23.23 17.21 -0.91
C LEU A 305 22.05 18.00 -1.50
N MET A 306 21.60 17.58 -2.66
CA MET A 306 20.59 18.30 -3.45
C MET A 306 19.17 17.79 -3.18
N SER A 307 18.20 18.70 -3.10
CA SER A 307 16.77 18.41 -3.13
C SER A 307 16.03 19.41 -4.01
N THR A 308 14.97 18.94 -4.67
CA THR A 308 14.07 19.79 -5.47
C THR A 308 12.60 19.47 -5.19
N GLY A 309 11.69 20.30 -5.68
CA GLY A 309 10.26 19.98 -5.69
C GLY A 309 9.85 18.93 -6.73
N ARG A 310 10.75 18.57 -7.67
CA ARG A 310 10.41 17.73 -8.82
C ARG A 310 10.50 16.24 -8.50
N SER A 311 9.63 15.45 -9.13
CA SER A 311 9.53 14.00 -8.93
C SER A 311 10.57 13.18 -9.69
N ASP A 312 11.20 13.78 -10.70
CA ASP A 312 12.20 13.13 -11.55
C ASP A 312 13.60 13.06 -10.93
N TYR A 313 13.83 13.74 -9.80
CA TYR A 313 15.12 13.77 -9.11
C TYR A 313 15.11 13.05 -7.74
N PRO A 314 16.30 12.69 -7.23
CA PRO A 314 16.49 12.26 -5.83
C PRO A 314 15.98 13.31 -4.84
N ASN A 315 15.70 12.86 -3.62
CA ASN A 315 15.33 13.73 -2.49
C ASN A 315 14.26 14.78 -2.81
N GLN A 316 13.11 14.31 -3.30
CA GLN A 316 12.00 15.21 -3.61
C GLN A 316 11.37 15.76 -2.32
N ILE A 317 11.40 17.08 -2.14
CA ILE A 317 10.62 17.76 -1.10
C ILE A 317 9.28 18.12 -1.71
N ASN A 318 8.25 17.32 -1.40
CA ASN A 318 6.90 17.51 -1.90
C ASN A 318 5.88 17.28 -0.78
N ASN A 319 4.94 18.20 -0.65
CA ASN A 319 3.94 18.24 0.40
C ASN A 319 3.03 16.99 0.44
N VAL A 320 2.95 16.22 -0.66
CA VAL A 320 2.17 14.98 -0.74
C VAL A 320 2.54 13.95 0.33
N ILE A 321 3.78 13.95 0.83
CA ILE A 321 4.17 13.06 1.94
C ILE A 321 3.82 13.59 3.33
N GLY A 322 3.12 14.73 3.40
CA GLY A 322 2.73 15.41 4.64
C GLY A 322 1.22 15.48 4.81
N PHE A 323 0.56 16.36 4.04
CA PHE A 323 -0.83 16.75 4.30
C PHE A 323 -1.83 15.58 4.42
N PRO A 324 -1.80 14.51 3.60
CA PRO A 324 -2.80 13.45 3.71
C PRO A 324 -2.75 12.78 5.09
N TYR A 325 -1.54 12.57 5.61
CA TYR A 325 -1.28 11.81 6.83
C TYR A 325 -1.42 12.68 8.08
N ILE A 326 -1.06 13.97 7.99
CA ILE A 326 -1.30 14.94 9.07
C ILE A 326 -2.79 15.08 9.33
N PHE A 327 -3.59 15.27 8.28
CA PHE A 327 -5.04 15.31 8.42
C PHE A 327 -5.61 13.97 8.86
N ARG A 328 -5.11 12.83 8.37
CA ARG A 328 -5.59 11.52 8.82
C ARG A 328 -5.46 11.36 10.33
N GLY A 329 -4.28 11.66 10.87
CA GLY A 329 -4.03 11.62 12.31
C GLY A 329 -4.90 12.61 13.09
N ALA A 330 -5.04 13.85 12.58
CA ALA A 330 -5.87 14.88 13.21
C ALA A 330 -7.36 14.51 13.22
N LEU A 331 -7.88 13.99 12.11
CA LEU A 331 -9.28 13.58 11.96
C LEU A 331 -9.60 12.37 12.84
N ASP A 332 -8.72 11.37 12.93
CA ASP A 332 -9.02 10.14 13.67
C ASP A 332 -9.18 10.35 15.19
N VAL A 333 -8.61 11.45 15.71
CA VAL A 333 -8.77 11.89 17.10
C VAL A 333 -9.70 13.11 17.25
N HIS A 334 -10.37 13.51 16.16
CA HIS A 334 -11.21 14.70 16.05
C HIS A 334 -10.54 15.97 16.64
N ALA A 335 -9.26 16.18 16.31
CA ALA A 335 -8.47 17.28 16.84
C ALA A 335 -9.13 18.63 16.56
N LYS A 336 -9.01 19.57 17.51
CA LYS A 336 -9.52 20.95 17.37
C LYS A 336 -8.60 21.84 16.54
N ALA A 337 -7.32 21.46 16.41
CA ALA A 337 -6.30 22.24 15.74
C ALA A 337 -5.17 21.32 15.21
N ILE A 338 -4.36 21.84 14.29
CA ILE A 338 -3.01 21.32 13.99
C ILE A 338 -2.00 22.30 14.61
N ASN A 339 -1.45 21.94 15.77
CA ASN A 339 -0.50 22.76 16.52
C ASN A 339 0.97 22.43 16.19
N GLU A 340 1.91 23.12 16.84
CA GLU A 340 3.35 22.96 16.57
C GLU A 340 3.88 21.58 16.99
N GLU A 341 3.37 21.02 18.09
CA GLU A 341 3.72 19.68 18.56
C GLU A 341 3.39 18.61 17.51
N MET A 342 2.21 18.71 16.88
CA MET A 342 1.81 17.83 15.79
C MET A 342 2.71 17.99 14.55
N LYS A 343 3.10 19.21 14.19
CA LYS A 343 4.00 19.46 13.06
C LYS A 343 5.39 18.87 13.31
N LEU A 344 5.95 19.08 14.51
CA LEU A 344 7.24 18.50 14.90
C LEU A 344 7.18 16.97 14.94
N ALA A 345 6.08 16.39 15.43
CA ALA A 345 5.89 14.94 15.40
C ALA A 345 5.88 14.40 13.96
N ALA A 346 5.23 15.09 13.02
CA ALA A 346 5.27 14.74 11.60
C ALA A 346 6.69 14.85 11.02
N VAL A 347 7.44 15.92 11.35
CA VAL A 347 8.84 16.09 10.93
C VAL A 347 9.70 14.91 11.37
N HIS A 348 9.62 14.54 12.65
CA HIS A 348 10.39 13.43 13.20
C HIS A 348 9.96 12.09 12.60
N ALA A 349 8.67 11.84 12.43
CA ALA A 349 8.15 10.61 11.85
C ALA A 349 8.63 10.39 10.42
N ILE A 350 8.58 11.43 9.58
CA ILE A 350 9.06 11.37 8.18
C ILE A 350 10.57 11.18 8.13
N ALA A 351 11.31 11.90 8.98
CA ALA A 351 12.76 11.81 9.03
C ALA A 351 13.23 10.40 9.43
N GLU A 352 12.64 9.81 10.47
CA GLU A 352 13.00 8.47 10.93
C GLU A 352 12.53 7.37 9.96
N LEU A 353 11.42 7.57 9.24
CA LEU A 353 10.97 6.62 8.22
C LEU A 353 11.98 6.44 7.07
N ALA A 354 12.65 7.52 6.64
CA ALA A 354 13.65 7.47 5.58
C ALA A 354 14.88 6.61 5.94
N LYS A 355 15.09 6.35 7.23
CA LYS A 355 16.21 5.54 7.74
C LYS A 355 15.88 4.05 7.78
N GLN A 356 14.61 3.71 7.66
CA GLN A 356 14.15 2.32 7.66
C GLN A 356 14.30 1.68 6.28
N PRO A 357 14.43 0.33 6.19
CA PRO A 357 14.47 -0.38 4.92
C PRO A 357 13.28 -0.01 4.02
N VAL A 358 13.53 0.32 2.75
CA VAL A 358 12.50 0.79 1.83
C VAL A 358 11.71 -0.42 1.26
N PRO A 359 10.37 -0.41 1.30
CA PRO A 359 9.54 -1.48 0.75
C PRO A 359 9.72 -1.67 -0.76
N ASP A 360 9.64 -2.91 -1.22
CA ASP A 360 9.84 -3.27 -2.64
C ASP A 360 8.88 -2.56 -3.60
N ILE A 361 7.64 -2.33 -3.18
CA ILE A 361 6.64 -1.61 -3.98
C ILE A 361 7.14 -0.21 -4.39
N VAL A 362 7.92 0.45 -3.54
CA VAL A 362 8.51 1.77 -3.83
C VAL A 362 9.62 1.64 -4.87
N ASN A 363 10.48 0.64 -4.73
CA ASN A 363 11.56 0.38 -5.69
C ASN A 363 11.01 0.04 -7.09
N GLU A 364 9.93 -0.74 -7.16
CA GLU A 364 9.28 -1.14 -8.40
C GLU A 364 8.65 0.05 -9.14
N VAL A 365 7.91 0.92 -8.43
CA VAL A 365 7.23 2.08 -9.03
C VAL A 365 8.22 3.08 -9.63
N TYR A 366 9.34 3.35 -8.95
CA TYR A 366 10.31 4.32 -9.43
C TYR A 366 11.36 3.72 -10.38
N HIS A 367 11.35 2.40 -10.62
CA HIS A 367 12.39 1.67 -11.35
C HIS A 367 13.80 1.97 -10.83
N VAL A 368 13.92 2.23 -9.53
CA VAL A 368 15.20 2.47 -8.87
C VAL A 368 15.50 1.24 -8.03
N ASN A 369 16.65 0.62 -8.30
CA ASN A 369 17.17 -0.39 -7.40
C ASN A 369 17.85 0.33 -6.24
N ASP A 370 17.48 -0.04 -5.01
CA ASP A 370 18.26 0.23 -3.80
C ASP A 370 18.24 1.67 -3.27
N LEU A 371 17.05 2.20 -3.01
CA LEU A 371 16.93 3.40 -2.18
C LEU A 371 17.40 3.08 -0.74
N THR A 372 18.56 3.60 -0.36
CA THR A 372 19.14 3.47 0.99
C THR A 372 19.47 4.84 1.55
N PHE A 373 19.28 5.02 2.86
CA PHE A 373 19.58 6.27 3.53
C PHE A 373 20.98 6.82 3.21
N GLY A 374 21.05 8.06 2.71
CA GLY A 374 22.31 8.70 2.30
C GLY A 374 22.10 9.88 1.34
N GLN A 375 23.15 10.28 0.62
CA GLN A 375 23.16 11.48 -0.24
C GLN A 375 22.03 11.51 -1.29
N LYS A 376 21.63 10.34 -1.82
CA LYS A 376 20.58 10.22 -2.85
C LYS A 376 19.21 9.84 -2.29
N TYR A 377 19.09 9.61 -0.99
CA TYR A 377 17.83 9.25 -0.35
C TYR A 377 17.88 9.60 1.14
N PHE A 378 17.36 10.77 1.50
CA PHE A 378 17.22 11.19 2.90
C PHE A 378 15.78 11.63 3.24
N ILE A 379 14.86 11.44 2.31
CA ILE A 379 13.43 11.71 2.48
C ILE A 379 12.61 10.61 1.79
N PRO A 380 11.51 10.12 2.39
CA PRO A 380 10.72 9.04 1.80
C PRO A 380 10.06 9.45 0.48
N LYS A 381 9.65 8.46 -0.33
CA LYS A 381 8.94 8.70 -1.58
C LYS A 381 7.41 8.72 -1.35
N PRO A 382 6.64 9.49 -2.15
CA PRO A 382 5.18 9.58 -2.06
C PRO A 382 4.41 8.25 -1.97
N VAL A 383 4.86 7.23 -2.70
CA VAL A 383 4.18 5.94 -2.76
C VAL A 383 4.59 4.98 -1.63
N ASP A 384 5.38 5.45 -0.65
CA ASP A 384 5.78 4.62 0.48
C ASP A 384 4.56 4.30 1.37
N PRO A 385 4.11 3.04 1.40
CA PRO A 385 2.88 2.65 2.08
C PRO A 385 2.94 2.91 3.59
N ARG A 386 4.15 2.98 4.16
CA ARG A 386 4.35 3.16 5.60
C ARG A 386 4.04 4.58 6.07
N LEU A 387 3.97 5.55 5.16
CA LEU A 387 3.68 6.94 5.51
C LEU A 387 2.33 7.08 6.24
N ILE A 388 1.31 6.34 5.81
CA ILE A 388 -0.01 6.42 6.45
C ILE A 388 0.04 5.97 7.90
N THR A 389 0.78 4.90 8.22
CA THR A 389 0.84 4.37 9.58
C THR A 389 1.75 5.21 10.46
N VAL A 390 2.93 5.56 9.95
CA VAL A 390 3.98 6.22 10.74
C VAL A 390 3.65 7.68 11.02
N VAL A 391 3.25 8.44 9.99
CA VAL A 391 3.00 9.88 10.15
C VAL A 391 1.65 10.12 10.85
N SER A 392 0.58 9.44 10.44
CA SER A 392 -0.74 9.64 11.06
C SER A 392 -0.75 9.25 12.54
N ALA A 393 -0.08 8.15 12.91
CA ALA A 393 0.03 7.75 14.32
C ALA A 393 0.84 8.74 15.15
N ALA A 394 1.95 9.27 14.62
CA ALA A 394 2.74 10.29 15.32
C ALA A 394 1.93 11.57 15.55
N VAL A 395 1.19 12.01 14.53
CA VAL A 395 0.34 13.21 14.62
C VAL A 395 -0.84 13.01 15.56
N ALA A 396 -1.53 11.87 15.49
CA ALA A 396 -2.62 11.53 16.40
C ALA A 396 -2.16 11.50 17.87
N LYS A 397 -0.98 10.91 18.11
CA LYS A 397 -0.36 10.88 19.45
C LYS A 397 -0.03 12.29 19.94
N ALA A 398 0.61 13.11 19.10
CA ALA A 398 0.92 14.49 19.47
C ALA A 398 -0.32 15.35 19.74
N ALA A 399 -1.41 15.12 19.00
CA ALA A 399 -2.70 15.79 19.24
C ALA A 399 -3.31 15.41 20.59
N ILE A 400 -3.17 14.14 20.99
CA ILE A 400 -3.57 13.65 22.31
C ILE A 400 -2.70 14.25 23.41
N ASP A 401 -1.38 14.16 23.26
CA ASP A 401 -0.40 14.59 24.27
C ASP A 401 -0.47 16.11 24.52
N SER A 402 -0.77 16.90 23.49
CA SER A 402 -0.94 18.35 23.59
C SER A 402 -2.36 18.80 24.00
N GLY A 403 -3.30 17.87 24.15
CA GLY A 403 -4.65 18.15 24.63
C GLY A 403 -5.61 18.76 23.61
N VAL A 404 -5.26 18.77 22.31
CA VAL A 404 -6.13 19.28 21.24
C VAL A 404 -7.08 18.21 20.68
N ALA A 405 -6.85 16.93 20.99
CA ALA A 405 -7.73 15.81 20.61
C ALA A 405 -9.06 15.81 21.39
N ARG A 406 -10.18 15.50 20.70
CA ARG A 406 -11.46 15.21 21.38
C ARG A 406 -11.64 13.73 21.69
N ARG A 407 -10.87 12.85 21.02
CA ARG A 407 -10.94 11.39 21.17
C ARG A 407 -9.57 10.80 21.48
N GLN A 408 -9.55 9.80 22.35
CA GLN A 408 -8.35 9.05 22.72
C GLN A 408 -8.20 7.78 21.86
N ILE A 409 -6.95 7.38 21.64
CA ILE A 409 -6.58 6.09 21.04
C ILE A 409 -5.89 5.28 22.14
N GLU A 410 -6.52 4.20 22.57
CA GLU A 410 -6.01 3.35 23.67
C GLU A 410 -4.94 2.35 23.16
N ASP A 411 -5.14 1.82 21.95
CA ASP A 411 -4.23 0.86 21.31
C ASP A 411 -3.73 1.41 19.97
N PHE A 412 -2.50 1.90 19.98
CA PHE A 412 -1.85 2.46 18.79
C PHE A 412 -1.44 1.39 17.77
N GLU A 413 -1.23 0.14 18.17
CA GLU A 413 -0.93 -0.93 17.23
C GLU A 413 -2.19 -1.33 16.47
N ALA A 414 -3.33 -1.50 17.17
CA ALA A 414 -4.62 -1.71 16.52
C ALA A 414 -5.02 -0.53 15.61
N TYR A 415 -4.67 0.70 15.99
CA TYR A 415 -4.88 1.88 15.15
C TYR A 415 -4.06 1.85 13.85
N LYS A 416 -2.74 1.58 13.93
CA LYS A 416 -1.89 1.39 12.74
C LYS A 416 -2.42 0.28 11.84
N ASP A 417 -2.88 -0.80 12.43
CA ASP A 417 -3.49 -1.93 11.73
C ASP A 417 -4.73 -1.56 10.92
N LYS A 418 -5.57 -0.68 11.47
CA LYS A 418 -6.74 -0.12 10.79
C LYS A 418 -6.32 0.81 9.64
N LEU A 419 -5.27 1.62 9.83
CA LEU A 419 -4.74 2.50 8.78
C LEU A 419 -4.20 1.70 7.59
N MET A 420 -3.53 0.57 7.82
CA MET A 420 -3.08 -0.31 6.72
C MET A 420 -4.25 -0.89 5.91
N GLN A 421 -5.37 -1.21 6.57
CA GLN A 421 -6.58 -1.72 5.89
C GLN A 421 -7.28 -0.66 5.04
N LEU A 422 -7.23 0.61 5.46
CA LEU A 422 -7.89 1.73 4.78
C LEU A 422 -7.42 1.92 3.34
N LEU A 423 -6.16 1.59 3.03
CA LEU A 423 -5.59 1.69 1.68
C LEU A 423 -5.69 0.39 0.86
N GLY A 424 -6.37 -0.64 1.37
CA GLY A 424 -6.49 -1.93 0.67
C GLY A 424 -5.16 -2.69 0.51
N GLN A 425 -4.11 -2.29 1.23
CA GLN A 425 -2.77 -2.83 1.05
C GLN A 425 -2.62 -4.22 1.68
N GLU A 426 -3.39 -4.53 2.73
CA GLU A 426 -3.41 -5.84 3.38
C GLU A 426 -4.76 -6.08 4.07
N THR A 427 -5.40 -7.21 3.80
CA THR A 427 -6.65 -7.56 4.48
C THR A 427 -6.37 -8.20 5.84
N LYS A 428 -7.34 -8.11 6.76
CA LYS A 428 -7.27 -8.83 8.07
C LYS A 428 -6.96 -10.32 7.90
N PHE A 429 -7.44 -10.91 6.81
CA PHE A 429 -7.27 -12.33 6.52
C PHE A 429 -5.81 -12.67 6.21
N THR A 430 -5.16 -11.92 5.31
CA THR A 430 -3.75 -12.14 4.94
C THR A 430 -2.82 -12.00 6.13
N ARG A 431 -3.02 -10.96 6.96
CA ARG A 431 -2.25 -10.80 8.21
C ARG A 431 -2.42 -11.97 9.17
N TYR A 432 -3.64 -12.47 9.31
CA TYR A 432 -3.89 -13.66 10.14
C TYR A 432 -3.15 -14.89 9.61
N LEU A 433 -3.12 -15.11 8.29
CA LEU A 433 -2.35 -16.20 7.69
C LEU A 433 -0.86 -16.06 7.98
N HIS A 434 -0.29 -14.87 7.76
CA HIS A 434 1.14 -14.63 7.98
C HIS A 434 1.52 -14.79 9.45
N ALA A 435 0.74 -14.20 10.37
CA ALA A 435 0.97 -14.32 11.80
C ALA A 435 0.86 -15.77 12.28
N THR A 436 -0.08 -16.55 11.75
CA THR A 436 -0.23 -17.98 12.07
C THR A 436 0.98 -18.78 11.58
N ALA A 437 1.44 -18.53 10.37
CA ALA A 437 2.65 -19.18 9.83
C ALA A 437 3.90 -18.83 10.65
N ALA A 438 4.04 -17.57 11.06
CA ALA A 438 5.20 -17.08 11.81
C ALA A 438 5.31 -17.65 13.24
N GLN A 439 4.22 -18.16 13.83
CA GLN A 439 4.28 -18.85 15.12
C GLN A 439 5.03 -20.19 15.03
N HIS A 440 4.95 -20.85 13.86
CA HIS A 440 5.52 -22.17 13.63
C HIS A 440 6.19 -22.25 12.25
N PRO A 441 7.32 -21.53 12.04
CA PRO A 441 7.98 -21.48 10.75
C PRO A 441 8.45 -22.87 10.30
N GLN A 442 8.12 -23.23 9.06
CA GLN A 442 8.48 -24.51 8.45
C GLN A 442 9.63 -24.34 7.44
N ARG A 443 10.32 -25.43 7.09
CA ARG A 443 11.34 -25.46 6.02
C ARG A 443 10.67 -25.53 4.65
N VAL A 444 10.77 -24.47 3.87
CA VAL A 444 10.03 -24.35 2.60
C VAL A 444 11.00 -24.26 1.42
N VAL A 445 10.83 -25.15 0.44
CA VAL A 445 11.62 -25.17 -0.80
C VAL A 445 11.03 -24.21 -1.83
N PHE A 446 11.86 -23.33 -2.35
CA PHE A 446 11.57 -22.42 -3.45
C PHE A 446 12.28 -22.94 -4.71
N ALA A 447 11.52 -23.55 -5.62
CA ALA A 447 12.07 -24.33 -6.73
C ALA A 447 12.80 -23.47 -7.78
N GLU A 448 12.21 -22.34 -8.17
CA GLU A 448 12.80 -21.39 -9.12
C GLU A 448 13.72 -20.36 -8.42
N GLY A 449 14.72 -20.80 -7.65
CA GLY A 449 15.54 -19.92 -6.81
C GLY A 449 16.38 -18.85 -7.55
N VAL A 450 16.50 -18.93 -8.87
CA VAL A 450 17.16 -17.90 -9.71
C VAL A 450 16.16 -16.84 -10.22
N HIS A 451 14.86 -17.10 -10.12
CA HIS A 451 13.83 -16.15 -10.53
C HIS A 451 13.73 -14.99 -9.54
N GLN A 452 13.56 -13.77 -10.06
CA GLN A 452 13.58 -12.56 -9.24
C GLN A 452 12.44 -12.55 -8.21
N ASN A 453 11.21 -12.82 -8.63
CA ASN A 453 10.06 -12.81 -7.70
C ASN A 453 10.15 -13.93 -6.66
N MET A 454 10.63 -15.12 -7.06
CA MET A 454 10.77 -16.25 -6.14
C MET A 454 11.85 -15.98 -5.10
N LEU A 455 12.98 -15.41 -5.54
CA LEU A 455 14.09 -15.05 -4.68
C LEU A 455 13.70 -13.94 -3.68
N LYS A 456 13.01 -12.89 -4.15
CA LYS A 456 12.46 -11.82 -3.29
C LYS A 456 11.49 -12.40 -2.26
N ALA A 457 10.55 -13.23 -2.70
CA ALA A 457 9.55 -13.83 -1.83
C ALA A 457 10.17 -14.73 -0.75
N ALA A 458 11.19 -15.52 -1.09
CA ALA A 458 11.91 -16.35 -0.11
C ALA A 458 12.61 -15.49 0.96
N VAL A 459 13.21 -14.36 0.56
CA VAL A 459 13.87 -13.43 1.48
C VAL A 459 12.84 -12.70 2.35
N GLN A 460 11.75 -12.21 1.77
CA GLN A 460 10.67 -11.55 2.50
C GLN A 460 10.00 -12.51 3.50
N ALA A 461 9.61 -13.72 3.07
CA ALA A 461 8.99 -14.71 3.94
C ALA A 461 9.91 -15.10 5.11
N LYS A 462 11.23 -15.06 4.92
CA LYS A 462 12.17 -15.23 6.03
C LYS A 462 12.18 -14.02 6.97
N GLN A 463 12.25 -12.80 6.45
CA GLN A 463 12.30 -11.57 7.25
C GLN A 463 11.05 -11.42 8.11
N GLU A 464 9.89 -11.80 7.58
CA GLU A 464 8.60 -11.82 8.28
C GLU A 464 8.44 -13.02 9.23
N GLY A 465 9.43 -13.93 9.28
CA GLY A 465 9.41 -15.11 10.14
C GLY A 465 8.44 -16.21 9.69
N ILE A 466 7.88 -16.13 8.49
CA ILE A 466 6.90 -17.08 7.94
C ILE A 466 7.52 -18.48 7.74
N CYS A 467 8.76 -18.55 7.26
CA CYS A 467 9.42 -19.83 6.96
C CYS A 467 10.95 -19.79 7.06
N GLN A 468 11.56 -20.98 6.99
CA GLN A 468 12.99 -21.20 6.77
C GLN A 468 13.18 -21.57 5.29
N PRO A 469 13.55 -20.61 4.42
CA PRO A 469 13.59 -20.86 2.98
C PRO A 469 14.80 -21.69 2.55
N ILE A 470 14.57 -22.57 1.58
CA ILE A 470 15.57 -23.33 0.84
C ILE A 470 15.45 -22.99 -0.65
N LEU A 471 16.45 -22.37 -1.24
CA LEU A 471 16.46 -22.02 -2.67
C LEU A 471 17.17 -23.09 -3.49
N LEU A 472 16.49 -23.60 -4.53
CA LEU A 472 17.10 -24.51 -5.49
C LEU A 472 17.75 -23.75 -6.65
N GLY A 473 19.00 -24.10 -6.95
CA GLY A 473 19.73 -23.59 -8.11
C GLY A 473 21.22 -23.41 -7.85
N HIS A 474 21.96 -23.10 -8.92
CA HIS A 474 23.41 -22.93 -8.85
C HIS A 474 23.76 -21.75 -7.93
N PRO A 475 24.61 -21.90 -6.89
CA PRO A 475 24.75 -20.91 -5.82
C PRO A 475 25.28 -19.59 -6.34
N ASP A 476 26.23 -19.62 -7.29
CA ASP A 476 26.76 -18.39 -7.90
C ASP A 476 25.70 -17.65 -8.73
N ARG A 477 24.76 -18.35 -9.37
CA ARG A 477 23.67 -17.68 -10.10
C ARG A 477 22.72 -17.02 -9.13
N ILE A 478 22.33 -17.71 -8.06
CA ILE A 478 21.46 -17.16 -7.02
C ILE A 478 22.13 -15.96 -6.38
N LYS A 479 23.41 -16.08 -5.94
CA LYS A 479 24.18 -14.96 -5.37
C LYS A 479 24.34 -13.80 -6.33
N ARG A 480 24.58 -14.04 -7.63
CA ARG A 480 24.63 -12.95 -8.63
C ARG A 480 23.30 -12.22 -8.74
N VAL A 481 22.19 -12.94 -8.80
CA VAL A 481 20.85 -12.32 -8.86
C VAL A 481 20.54 -11.61 -7.54
N ALA A 482 20.83 -12.23 -6.39
CA ALA A 482 20.65 -11.63 -5.07
C ALA A 482 21.49 -10.36 -4.90
N ASN A 483 22.77 -10.38 -5.27
CA ASN A 483 23.64 -9.20 -5.23
C ASN A 483 23.13 -8.09 -6.16
N ARG A 484 22.60 -8.45 -7.34
CA ARG A 484 21.97 -7.49 -8.27
C ARG A 484 20.68 -6.88 -7.69
N LEU A 485 19.94 -7.65 -6.90
CA LEU A 485 18.72 -7.25 -6.22
C LEU A 485 18.96 -6.77 -4.78
N LYS A 486 20.22 -6.68 -4.33
CA LYS A 486 20.68 -6.44 -2.95
C LYS A 486 19.91 -7.20 -1.86
N LEU A 487 19.55 -8.44 -2.15
CA LEU A 487 18.87 -9.30 -1.21
C LEU A 487 19.88 -9.96 -0.26
N ASP A 488 19.62 -9.87 1.04
CA ASP A 488 20.40 -10.60 2.05
C ASP A 488 19.98 -12.07 2.09
N LEU A 489 20.89 -12.95 1.69
CA LEU A 489 20.71 -14.41 1.75
C LEU A 489 21.18 -15.02 3.06
N THR A 490 21.59 -14.22 4.04
CA THR A 490 22.08 -14.71 5.34
C THR A 490 21.05 -15.65 5.95
N GLY A 491 21.47 -16.89 6.25
CA GLY A 491 20.63 -17.96 6.79
C GLY A 491 19.50 -18.47 5.88
N ILE A 492 19.60 -18.25 4.56
CA ILE A 492 18.81 -18.95 3.54
C ILE A 492 19.66 -20.11 3.01
N GLU A 493 19.10 -21.32 3.00
CA GLU A 493 19.83 -22.51 2.51
C GLU A 493 19.85 -22.51 0.98
N LEU A 494 21.04 -22.70 0.38
CA LEU A 494 21.21 -22.78 -1.08
C LEU A 494 21.59 -24.20 -1.48
N ILE A 495 20.76 -24.85 -2.31
CA ILE A 495 21.02 -26.21 -2.79
C ILE A 495 21.12 -26.21 -4.31
N ASP A 496 22.28 -26.64 -4.81
CA ASP A 496 22.44 -27.01 -6.20
C ASP A 496 22.28 -28.52 -6.34
N MET A 497 21.10 -28.92 -6.79
CA MET A 497 20.75 -30.33 -7.03
C MET A 497 21.67 -31.04 -8.03
N ARG A 498 22.46 -30.29 -8.81
CA ARG A 498 23.40 -30.86 -9.78
C ARG A 498 24.80 -31.09 -9.22
N ALA A 499 25.14 -30.47 -8.08
CA ALA A 499 26.46 -30.56 -7.49
C ALA A 499 26.78 -31.97 -6.99
N ASP A 500 28.06 -32.36 -7.05
CA ASP A 500 28.52 -33.70 -6.66
C ASP A 500 28.20 -34.05 -5.20
N LYS A 501 28.19 -33.06 -4.31
CA LYS A 501 27.81 -33.24 -2.90
C LYS A 501 26.38 -33.78 -2.71
N GLU A 502 25.48 -33.56 -3.67
CA GLU A 502 24.09 -34.05 -3.62
C GLU A 502 23.95 -35.46 -4.21
N GLN A 503 25.04 -36.11 -4.65
CA GLN A 503 25.00 -37.49 -5.20
C GLN A 503 24.31 -38.47 -4.25
N GLY A 504 24.61 -38.41 -2.94
CA GLY A 504 23.98 -39.29 -1.95
C GLY A 504 22.47 -39.07 -1.81
N ARG A 505 22.02 -37.81 -1.78
CA ARG A 505 20.60 -37.46 -1.77
C ARG A 505 19.90 -37.87 -3.06
N ARG A 506 20.49 -37.58 -4.23
CA ARG A 506 19.96 -38.04 -5.53
C ARG A 506 19.78 -39.55 -5.57
N ALA A 507 20.76 -40.32 -5.12
CA ALA A 507 20.66 -41.78 -5.09
C ALA A 507 19.56 -42.26 -4.13
N THR A 508 19.45 -41.63 -2.96
CA THR A 508 18.41 -41.96 -1.96
C THR A 508 17.02 -41.66 -2.50
N TYR A 509 16.80 -40.45 -3.03
CA TYR A 509 15.52 -40.03 -3.60
C TYR A 509 15.14 -40.88 -4.82
N ALA A 510 16.11 -41.18 -5.69
CA ALA A 510 15.90 -42.04 -6.86
C ALA A 510 15.51 -43.46 -6.46
N LYS A 511 16.18 -44.04 -5.45
CA LYS A 511 15.84 -45.35 -4.91
C LYS A 511 14.41 -45.34 -4.35
N HIS A 512 14.06 -44.34 -3.55
CA HIS A 512 12.72 -44.22 -2.98
C HIS A 512 11.65 -44.09 -4.07
N LEU A 513 11.88 -43.25 -5.09
CA LEU A 513 10.96 -43.08 -6.22
C LEU A 513 10.81 -44.37 -7.04
N ALA A 514 11.93 -45.05 -7.34
CA ALA A 514 11.92 -46.31 -8.08
C ALA A 514 11.21 -47.43 -7.32
N GLU A 515 11.39 -47.53 -5.99
CA GLU A 515 10.68 -48.48 -5.14
C GLU A 515 9.17 -48.17 -5.09
N LYS A 516 8.82 -46.89 -4.87
CA LYS A 516 7.42 -46.43 -4.83
C LYS A 516 6.68 -46.67 -6.15
N ARG A 517 7.38 -46.55 -7.29
CA ARG A 517 6.81 -46.65 -8.65
C ARG A 517 7.25 -47.90 -9.42
N ALA A 518 7.78 -48.91 -8.73
CA ALA A 518 8.31 -50.12 -9.38
C ALA A 518 7.29 -50.84 -10.28
N ARG A 519 6.02 -50.84 -9.87
CA ARG A 519 4.91 -51.46 -10.64
C ARG A 519 4.43 -50.60 -11.82
N GLU A 520 4.86 -49.36 -11.89
CA GLU A 520 4.61 -48.43 -12.99
C GLU A 520 5.80 -48.34 -13.96
N GLY A 521 6.83 -49.19 -13.76
CA GLY A 521 7.96 -49.34 -14.68
C GLY A 521 9.16 -48.45 -14.38
N TYR A 522 9.15 -47.69 -13.27
CA TYR A 522 10.29 -46.86 -12.89
C TYR A 522 11.52 -47.72 -12.55
N THR A 523 12.63 -47.49 -13.24
CA THR A 523 13.93 -48.05 -12.91
C THR A 523 14.72 -47.08 -12.04
N PHE A 524 15.74 -47.59 -11.34
CA PHE A 524 16.65 -46.73 -10.57
C PHE A 524 17.33 -45.69 -11.47
N ASP A 525 17.84 -46.10 -12.64
CA ASP A 525 18.54 -45.19 -13.56
C ASP A 525 17.61 -44.07 -14.06
N GLU A 526 16.37 -44.40 -14.44
CA GLU A 526 15.39 -43.39 -14.87
C GLU A 526 15.03 -42.44 -13.71
N ALA A 527 14.82 -42.97 -12.50
CA ALA A 527 14.53 -42.16 -11.33
C ALA A 527 15.72 -41.25 -10.95
N TYR A 528 16.95 -41.75 -11.12
CA TYR A 528 18.18 -41.01 -10.82
C TYR A 528 18.39 -39.84 -11.78
N ASP A 529 18.14 -40.04 -13.07
CA ASP A 529 18.19 -38.96 -14.07
C ASP A 529 17.19 -37.84 -13.76
N LYS A 530 15.98 -38.19 -13.28
CA LYS A 530 14.97 -37.20 -12.89
C LYS A 530 15.42 -36.33 -11.72
N MET A 531 16.29 -36.82 -10.82
CA MET A 531 16.78 -36.05 -9.66
C MET A 531 17.70 -34.87 -10.04
N TYR A 532 18.09 -34.72 -11.31
CA TYR A 532 18.76 -33.51 -11.80
C TYR A 532 17.80 -32.37 -12.16
N GLU A 533 16.49 -32.63 -12.12
CA GLU A 533 15.42 -31.68 -12.37
C GLU A 533 14.93 -31.09 -11.04
N ARG A 534 14.69 -29.77 -11.01
CA ARG A 534 14.45 -29.02 -9.76
C ARG A 534 13.17 -29.45 -9.05
N ASN A 535 12.11 -29.77 -9.80
CA ASN A 535 10.83 -30.13 -9.21
C ASN A 535 10.85 -31.57 -8.68
N TYR A 536 11.45 -32.51 -9.42
CA TYR A 536 11.65 -33.88 -8.90
C TYR A 536 12.51 -33.88 -7.64
N PHE A 537 13.63 -33.16 -7.65
CA PHE A 537 14.52 -33.07 -6.49
C PHE A 537 13.81 -32.38 -5.31
N GLY A 538 13.19 -31.21 -5.55
CA GLY A 538 12.49 -30.45 -4.51
C GLY A 538 11.31 -31.20 -3.89
N MET A 539 10.48 -31.85 -4.71
CA MET A 539 9.37 -32.68 -4.20
C MET A 539 9.92 -33.87 -3.41
N SER A 540 11.03 -34.46 -3.85
CA SER A 540 11.66 -35.57 -3.12
C SER A 540 12.26 -35.13 -1.79
N MET A 541 12.75 -33.89 -1.67
CA MET A 541 13.13 -33.33 -0.37
C MET A 541 11.95 -33.31 0.59
N VAL A 542 10.77 -32.89 0.14
CA VAL A 542 9.55 -32.88 0.98
C VAL A 542 9.09 -34.29 1.32
N GLU A 543 9.08 -35.21 0.35
CA GLU A 543 8.70 -36.61 0.56
C GLU A 543 9.56 -37.31 1.61
N ASN A 544 10.87 -37.05 1.59
CA ASN A 544 11.84 -37.69 2.48
C ASN A 544 12.06 -36.93 3.81
N GLY A 545 11.32 -35.84 4.05
CA GLY A 545 11.39 -35.06 5.30
C GLY A 545 12.59 -34.12 5.41
N ASP A 546 13.30 -33.89 4.31
CA ASP A 546 14.41 -32.94 4.20
C ASP A 546 13.93 -31.48 4.08
N ALA A 547 12.68 -31.30 3.68
CA ALA A 547 11.91 -30.06 3.76
C ALA A 547 10.46 -30.37 4.13
N ASP A 548 9.69 -29.34 4.49
CA ASP A 548 8.33 -29.49 5.00
C ASP A 548 7.27 -29.13 3.96
N ALA A 549 7.58 -28.17 3.08
CA ALA A 549 6.72 -27.78 1.96
C ALA A 549 7.55 -27.30 0.77
N MET A 550 6.90 -27.13 -0.39
CA MET A 550 7.54 -26.61 -1.60
C MET A 550 6.60 -25.69 -2.39
N ILE A 551 7.18 -24.60 -2.91
CA ILE A 551 6.55 -23.65 -3.84
C ILE A 551 7.23 -23.77 -5.22
N THR A 552 6.42 -23.90 -6.29
CA THR A 552 6.89 -24.00 -7.68
C THR A 552 5.82 -23.53 -8.67
N GLY A 553 6.18 -23.28 -9.93
CA GLY A 553 5.19 -23.12 -11.01
C GLY A 553 5.36 -21.91 -11.91
N LEU A 554 6.33 -21.03 -11.64
CA LEU A 554 6.47 -19.74 -12.37
C LEU A 554 6.70 -19.88 -13.88
N TYR A 555 7.34 -20.96 -14.33
CA TYR A 555 7.69 -21.17 -15.75
C TYR A 555 7.34 -22.55 -16.31
N THR A 556 6.90 -23.47 -15.45
CA THR A 556 6.70 -24.87 -15.83
C THR A 556 5.26 -25.04 -16.31
N LYS A 557 5.06 -25.73 -17.43
CA LYS A 557 3.71 -26.10 -17.88
C LYS A 557 3.03 -26.89 -16.75
N TYR A 558 1.85 -26.44 -16.32
CA TYR A 558 1.13 -27.08 -15.21
C TYR A 558 0.96 -28.59 -15.37
N SER A 559 0.77 -29.09 -16.60
CA SER A 559 0.66 -30.52 -16.89
C SER A 559 1.84 -31.34 -16.39
N ASP A 560 3.06 -30.79 -16.49
CA ASP A 560 4.29 -31.50 -16.17
C ASP A 560 4.48 -31.51 -14.64
N THR A 561 4.29 -30.35 -13.99
CA THR A 561 4.37 -30.24 -12.53
C THR A 561 3.31 -31.08 -11.82
N ILE A 562 2.08 -31.15 -12.36
CA ILE A 562 1.00 -31.99 -11.85
C ILE A 562 1.38 -33.47 -11.89
N LYS A 563 1.95 -33.93 -13.01
CA LYS A 563 2.41 -35.31 -13.15
C LYS A 563 3.53 -35.61 -12.15
N MET A 564 4.52 -34.72 -12.03
CA MET A 564 5.62 -34.85 -11.07
C MET A 564 5.12 -34.96 -9.63
N ALA A 565 4.17 -34.11 -9.25
CA ALA A 565 3.58 -34.14 -7.90
C ALA A 565 2.85 -35.45 -7.62
N LYS A 566 2.10 -35.99 -8.59
CA LYS A 566 1.52 -37.33 -8.47
C LYS A 566 2.61 -38.38 -8.32
N ASP A 567 3.60 -38.39 -9.19
CA ASP A 567 4.64 -39.43 -9.23
C ASP A 567 5.44 -39.48 -7.93
N VAL A 568 5.88 -38.32 -7.41
CA VAL A 568 6.76 -38.21 -6.24
C VAL A 568 5.98 -38.23 -4.93
N ILE A 569 4.99 -37.35 -4.75
CA ILE A 569 4.26 -37.20 -3.48
C ILE A 569 3.07 -38.17 -3.40
N GLY A 570 2.31 -38.24 -4.49
CA GLY A 570 1.07 -39.02 -4.54
C GLY A 570 -0.12 -38.32 -3.89
N ILE A 571 -1.30 -38.88 -4.16
CA ILE A 571 -2.60 -38.40 -3.67
C ILE A 571 -2.87 -39.08 -2.33
N ARG A 572 -3.54 -38.38 -1.41
CA ARG A 572 -3.92 -38.99 -0.12
C ARG A 572 -4.84 -40.21 -0.35
N PRO A 573 -4.67 -41.31 0.39
CA PRO A 573 -5.38 -42.57 0.13
C PRO A 573 -6.91 -42.44 0.12
N GLU A 574 -7.47 -41.45 0.82
CA GLU A 574 -8.89 -41.17 0.90
C GLU A 574 -9.48 -40.43 -0.32
N TYR A 575 -8.64 -40.05 -1.30
CA TYR A 575 -9.04 -39.42 -2.55
C TYR A 575 -8.41 -40.13 -3.76
N LYS A 576 -9.07 -40.04 -4.92
CA LYS A 576 -8.50 -40.48 -6.21
C LYS A 576 -7.98 -39.31 -7.03
N HIS A 577 -8.48 -38.12 -6.75
CA HIS A 577 -8.13 -36.88 -7.43
C HIS A 577 -7.67 -35.83 -6.41
N PHE A 578 -6.85 -34.90 -6.88
CA PHE A 578 -6.47 -33.72 -6.12
C PHE A 578 -6.92 -32.47 -6.90
N GLY A 579 -7.06 -31.34 -6.22
CA GLY A 579 -7.56 -30.11 -6.82
C GLY A 579 -6.82 -28.87 -6.35
N THR A 580 -7.28 -27.71 -6.80
CA THR A 580 -6.84 -26.41 -6.31
C THR A 580 -8.01 -25.53 -5.93
N MET A 581 -7.76 -24.60 -5.01
CA MET A 581 -8.74 -23.63 -4.56
C MET A 581 -8.13 -22.23 -4.59
N HIS A 582 -8.93 -21.22 -4.94
CA HIS A 582 -8.58 -19.82 -4.71
C HIS A 582 -9.50 -19.24 -3.64
N ILE A 583 -8.95 -18.36 -2.80
CA ILE A 583 -9.67 -17.55 -1.84
C ILE A 583 -9.81 -16.15 -2.43
N LEU A 584 -11.05 -15.67 -2.51
CA LEU A 584 -11.38 -14.31 -2.91
C LEU A 584 -11.82 -13.54 -1.67
N ASN A 585 -11.01 -12.59 -1.23
CA ASN A 585 -11.40 -11.68 -0.16
C ASN A 585 -12.05 -10.44 -0.75
N THR A 586 -13.37 -10.39 -0.67
CA THR A 586 -14.19 -9.35 -1.28
C THR A 586 -14.80 -8.44 -0.20
N LYS A 587 -15.35 -7.29 -0.61
CA LYS A 587 -16.15 -6.43 0.28
C LYS A 587 -17.38 -7.13 0.87
N ARG A 588 -17.87 -8.22 0.24
CA ARG A 588 -19.02 -9.01 0.72
C ARG A 588 -18.63 -10.14 1.67
N GLY A 589 -17.33 -10.41 1.81
CA GLY A 589 -16.81 -11.53 2.59
C GLY A 589 -15.83 -12.38 1.79
N ILE A 590 -15.39 -13.46 2.43
CA ILE A 590 -14.43 -14.42 1.88
C ILE A 590 -15.20 -15.49 1.09
N TYR A 591 -14.75 -15.75 -0.13
CA TYR A 591 -15.27 -16.81 -0.97
C TYR A 591 -14.16 -17.78 -1.36
N TYR A 592 -14.51 -19.06 -1.44
CA TYR A 592 -13.62 -20.16 -1.82
C TYR A 592 -14.10 -20.74 -3.15
N ILE A 593 -13.22 -20.81 -4.14
CA ILE A 593 -13.54 -21.30 -5.49
C ILE A 593 -12.70 -22.52 -5.81
N ALA A 594 -13.33 -23.63 -6.19
CA ALA A 594 -12.66 -24.85 -6.62
C ALA A 594 -13.38 -25.49 -7.82
N ASP A 595 -12.72 -26.18 -8.77
CA ASP A 595 -11.28 -26.33 -8.97
C ASP A 595 -10.76 -25.40 -10.07
N THR A 596 -9.72 -24.64 -9.75
CA THR A 596 -9.23 -23.51 -10.56
C THR A 596 -8.08 -23.82 -11.52
N LEU A 597 -7.44 -24.98 -11.42
CA LEU A 597 -6.17 -25.24 -12.14
C LEU A 597 -5.91 -26.68 -12.58
N ILE A 598 -6.45 -27.70 -11.90
CA ILE A 598 -6.01 -29.10 -12.10
C ILE A 598 -6.93 -29.85 -13.07
N ASN A 599 -8.23 -29.93 -12.74
CA ASN A 599 -9.17 -30.86 -13.37
C ASN A 599 -9.91 -30.16 -14.52
N ARG A 600 -9.42 -30.36 -15.75
CA ARG A 600 -9.96 -29.72 -16.97
C ARG A 600 -11.42 -30.05 -17.23
N MET A 601 -11.77 -31.33 -17.17
CA MET A 601 -13.12 -31.85 -17.38
C MET A 601 -13.38 -32.94 -16.32
N PRO A 602 -13.70 -32.55 -15.08
CA PRO A 602 -13.91 -33.51 -14.00
C PRO A 602 -15.14 -34.36 -14.29
N ASN A 603 -15.06 -35.66 -14.00
CA ASN A 603 -16.24 -36.52 -13.99
C ASN A 603 -16.94 -36.45 -12.61
N THR A 604 -18.06 -37.17 -12.46
CA THR A 604 -18.83 -37.21 -11.21
C THR A 604 -17.96 -37.56 -9.99
N GLU A 605 -17.09 -38.56 -10.09
CA GLU A 605 -16.20 -38.96 -9.00
C GLU A 605 -15.14 -37.89 -8.67
N THR A 606 -14.56 -37.25 -9.69
CA THR A 606 -13.64 -36.12 -9.51
C THR A 606 -14.33 -34.95 -8.80
N LEU A 607 -15.59 -34.64 -9.13
CA LEU A 607 -16.36 -33.58 -8.48
C LEU A 607 -16.65 -33.90 -7.00
N VAL A 608 -16.93 -35.16 -6.67
CA VAL A 608 -17.07 -35.61 -5.26
C VAL A 608 -15.77 -35.38 -4.50
N ASP A 609 -14.62 -35.79 -5.06
CA ASP A 609 -13.31 -35.57 -4.44
C ASP A 609 -13.01 -34.08 -4.26
N ILE A 610 -13.21 -33.24 -5.29
CA ILE A 610 -13.00 -31.78 -5.21
C ILE A 610 -13.89 -31.16 -4.12
N THR A 611 -15.14 -31.59 -4.02
CA THR A 611 -16.09 -31.09 -3.03
C THR A 611 -15.64 -31.43 -1.61
N ARG A 612 -15.21 -32.68 -1.37
CA ARG A 612 -14.65 -33.10 -0.08
C ARG A 612 -13.38 -32.33 0.26
N LEU A 613 -12.47 -32.17 -0.71
CA LEU A 613 -11.24 -31.40 -0.54
C LEU A 613 -11.51 -29.93 -0.20
N ALA A 614 -12.46 -29.28 -0.89
CA ALA A 614 -12.86 -27.92 -0.60
C ALA A 614 -13.48 -27.78 0.80
N HIS A 615 -14.39 -28.69 1.19
CA HIS A 615 -14.98 -28.71 2.53
C HIS A 615 -13.90 -28.70 3.63
N HIS A 616 -12.93 -29.62 3.52
CA HIS A 616 -11.85 -29.73 4.51
C HIS A 616 -10.90 -28.54 4.47
N SER A 617 -10.65 -27.95 3.30
CA SER A 617 -9.79 -26.79 3.15
C SER A 617 -10.42 -25.52 3.73
N VAL A 618 -11.72 -25.33 3.58
CA VAL A 618 -12.45 -24.21 4.21
C VAL A 618 -12.41 -24.33 5.74
N LYS A 619 -12.61 -25.54 6.27
CA LYS A 619 -12.44 -25.82 7.70
C LYS A 619 -11.00 -25.57 8.18
N PHE A 620 -10.00 -25.85 7.36
CA PHE A 620 -8.59 -25.57 7.65
C PHE A 620 -8.34 -24.07 7.83
N PHE A 621 -9.02 -23.21 7.05
CA PHE A 621 -8.99 -21.75 7.23
C PHE A 621 -9.90 -21.24 8.36
N ASN A 622 -10.35 -22.13 9.25
CA ASN A 622 -11.23 -21.84 10.40
C ASN A 622 -12.56 -21.19 10.00
N ASP A 623 -13.07 -21.52 8.82
CA ASP A 623 -14.39 -21.10 8.35
C ASP A 623 -15.34 -22.31 8.22
N ASN A 624 -16.65 -22.06 8.27
CA ASN A 624 -17.66 -23.09 8.12
C ASN A 624 -18.09 -23.19 6.64
N PRO A 625 -17.87 -24.33 5.98
CA PRO A 625 -18.22 -24.49 4.57
C PRO A 625 -19.73 -24.48 4.39
N VAL A 626 -20.22 -23.49 3.63
CA VAL A 626 -21.57 -23.43 3.06
C VAL A 626 -21.37 -23.46 1.54
N MET A 627 -21.55 -24.64 0.97
CA MET A 627 -21.08 -24.97 -0.37
C MET A 627 -22.23 -24.99 -1.39
N ALA A 628 -22.02 -24.35 -2.54
CA ALA A 628 -22.90 -24.51 -3.70
C ALA A 628 -22.13 -25.19 -4.82
N MET A 629 -22.68 -26.28 -5.36
CA MET A 629 -22.20 -26.83 -6.62
C MET A 629 -22.87 -26.05 -7.76
N VAL A 630 -22.06 -25.27 -8.48
CA VAL A 630 -22.59 -24.33 -9.47
C VAL A 630 -22.72 -24.96 -10.85
N SER A 631 -23.67 -24.47 -11.63
CA SER A 631 -23.95 -24.90 -13.00
C SER A 631 -24.66 -23.78 -13.77
N PHE A 632 -24.84 -23.94 -15.07
CA PHE A 632 -25.77 -23.10 -15.82
C PHE A 632 -27.24 -23.53 -15.64
N SER A 633 -27.48 -24.73 -15.10
CA SER A 633 -28.81 -25.26 -14.72
C SER A 633 -29.17 -24.91 -13.27
N ASN A 634 -30.46 -24.92 -12.94
CA ASN A 634 -30.98 -24.84 -11.58
C ASN A 634 -31.85 -26.07 -11.28
N PHE A 635 -31.39 -26.96 -10.39
CA PHE A 635 -32.14 -28.08 -9.81
C PHE A 635 -32.93 -28.91 -10.84
N GLY A 636 -32.29 -29.31 -11.93
CA GLY A 636 -32.91 -30.15 -12.96
C GLY A 636 -33.64 -29.44 -14.07
N SER A 637 -33.43 -28.13 -14.25
CA SER A 637 -33.92 -27.42 -15.44
C SER A 637 -33.30 -27.92 -16.76
N ASP A 638 -32.16 -28.60 -16.69
CA ASP A 638 -31.51 -29.30 -17.81
C ASP A 638 -31.13 -30.72 -17.36
N GLU A 639 -31.33 -31.71 -18.22
CA GLU A 639 -31.18 -33.14 -17.90
C GLU A 639 -29.88 -33.76 -18.43
N GLY A 640 -29.07 -33.03 -19.23
CA GLY A 640 -27.89 -33.60 -19.90
C GLY A 640 -26.57 -32.89 -19.61
N GLY A 641 -25.45 -33.58 -19.88
CA GLY A 641 -24.11 -32.98 -19.85
C GLY A 641 -23.61 -32.65 -18.43
N SER A 642 -22.97 -31.48 -18.27
CA SER A 642 -22.37 -31.11 -16.98
C SER A 642 -23.38 -30.88 -15.83
N PRO A 643 -24.60 -30.35 -16.04
CA PRO A 643 -25.64 -30.33 -14.99
C PRO A 643 -25.94 -31.70 -14.38
N GLN A 644 -26.05 -32.73 -15.22
CA GLN A 644 -26.31 -34.10 -14.76
C GLN A 644 -25.15 -34.60 -13.88
N GLN A 645 -23.91 -34.39 -14.31
CA GLN A 645 -22.71 -34.79 -13.55
C GLN A 645 -22.63 -34.09 -12.18
N VAL A 646 -22.95 -32.79 -12.13
CA VAL A 646 -22.99 -32.04 -10.87
C VAL A 646 -24.05 -32.60 -9.93
N ARG A 647 -25.24 -32.94 -10.46
CA ARG A 647 -26.34 -33.49 -9.67
C ARG A 647 -26.03 -34.86 -9.11
N GLU A 648 -25.44 -35.73 -9.93
CA GLU A 648 -24.98 -37.06 -9.49
C GLU A 648 -23.91 -36.92 -8.39
N ALA A 649 -22.95 -36.01 -8.57
CA ALA A 649 -21.90 -35.77 -7.58
C ALA A 649 -22.45 -35.20 -6.27
N LEU A 650 -23.44 -34.31 -6.36
CA LEU A 650 -24.14 -33.78 -5.20
C LEU A 650 -24.90 -34.87 -4.46
N ALA A 651 -25.65 -35.73 -5.16
CA ALA A 651 -26.39 -36.82 -4.56
C ALA A 651 -25.47 -37.77 -3.79
N MET A 652 -24.35 -38.18 -4.42
CA MET A 652 -23.32 -39.01 -3.77
C MET A 652 -22.72 -38.32 -2.54
N THR A 653 -22.43 -37.01 -2.63
CA THR A 653 -21.86 -36.25 -1.52
C THR A 653 -22.85 -36.11 -0.36
N GLN A 654 -24.12 -35.81 -0.64
CA GLN A 654 -25.17 -35.65 0.37
C GLN A 654 -25.56 -36.98 1.03
N GLU A 655 -25.45 -38.10 0.32
CA GLU A 655 -25.64 -39.44 0.88
C GLU A 655 -24.49 -39.81 1.82
N ALA A 656 -23.24 -39.58 1.40
CA ALA A 656 -22.06 -39.85 2.22
C ALA A 656 -21.90 -38.89 3.41
N HIS A 657 -22.38 -37.65 3.27
CA HIS A 657 -22.26 -36.59 4.28
C HIS A 657 -23.60 -35.83 4.48
N PRO A 658 -24.58 -36.44 5.17
CA PRO A 658 -25.92 -35.84 5.35
C PRO A 658 -25.91 -34.49 6.07
N ASP A 659 -24.95 -34.28 6.96
CA ASP A 659 -24.84 -33.07 7.80
C ASP A 659 -24.16 -31.89 7.09
N TRP A 660 -23.59 -32.08 5.89
CA TRP A 660 -22.90 -31.01 5.18
C TRP A 660 -23.88 -30.02 4.58
N LEU A 661 -23.60 -28.73 4.76
CA LEU A 661 -24.32 -27.63 4.13
C LEU A 661 -23.87 -27.49 2.68
N ILE A 662 -24.41 -28.35 1.82
CA ILE A 662 -24.14 -28.36 0.39
C ILE A 662 -25.42 -28.56 -0.42
N ASP A 663 -25.57 -27.82 -1.51
CA ASP A 663 -26.67 -28.00 -2.45
C ASP A 663 -26.34 -27.53 -3.87
N GLY A 664 -27.25 -27.81 -4.81
CA GLY A 664 -27.10 -27.56 -6.24
C GLY A 664 -27.85 -28.60 -7.10
N GLU A 665 -27.55 -28.73 -8.38
CA GLU A 665 -26.77 -27.78 -9.18
C GLU A 665 -27.53 -26.45 -9.32
N MET A 666 -26.84 -25.31 -9.24
CA MET A 666 -27.50 -24.00 -9.37
C MET A 666 -26.63 -22.94 -10.04
N GLN A 667 -27.25 -21.93 -10.62
CA GLN A 667 -26.54 -20.78 -11.16
C GLN A 667 -25.95 -19.90 -10.05
N ILE A 668 -24.83 -19.24 -10.37
CA ILE A 668 -24.07 -18.41 -9.43
C ILE A 668 -24.93 -17.29 -8.81
N ASN A 669 -25.87 -16.71 -9.56
CA ASN A 669 -26.77 -15.69 -9.03
C ASN A 669 -27.65 -16.24 -7.89
N PHE A 670 -28.11 -17.49 -7.95
CA PHE A 670 -28.84 -18.11 -6.84
C PHE A 670 -27.90 -18.53 -5.70
N ALA A 671 -26.68 -18.96 -6.01
CA ALA A 671 -25.70 -19.25 -4.96
C ALA A 671 -25.40 -18.00 -4.10
N LEU A 672 -25.23 -16.83 -4.76
CA LEU A 672 -24.84 -15.58 -4.11
C LEU A 672 -26.01 -14.70 -3.62
N ASP A 673 -27.23 -14.93 -4.10
CA ASP A 673 -28.44 -14.23 -3.63
C ASP A 673 -29.33 -15.15 -2.80
N LYS A 674 -29.11 -15.11 -1.48
CA LYS A 674 -29.86 -15.90 -0.49
C LYS A 674 -31.37 -15.69 -0.59
N LYS A 675 -31.83 -14.44 -0.78
CA LYS A 675 -33.27 -14.15 -0.80
C LYS A 675 -33.91 -14.78 -2.04
N LEU A 676 -33.31 -14.53 -3.21
CA LEU A 676 -33.78 -15.07 -4.48
C LEU A 676 -33.81 -16.62 -4.46
N ARG A 677 -32.76 -17.25 -3.91
CA ARG A 677 -32.68 -18.71 -3.80
C ARG A 677 -33.72 -19.28 -2.85
N ASP A 678 -33.84 -18.72 -1.65
CA ASP A 678 -34.73 -19.26 -0.62
C ASP A 678 -36.22 -19.09 -0.99
N GLU A 679 -36.56 -18.02 -1.72
CA GLU A 679 -37.91 -17.80 -2.25
C GLU A 679 -38.25 -18.78 -3.38
N LYS A 680 -37.33 -18.98 -4.33
CA LYS A 680 -37.59 -19.80 -5.52
C LYS A 680 -37.43 -21.31 -5.25
N TYR A 681 -36.49 -21.67 -4.39
CA TYR A 681 -36.13 -23.06 -4.06
C TYR A 681 -36.11 -23.28 -2.55
N PRO A 682 -37.27 -23.17 -1.86
CA PRO A 682 -37.35 -23.23 -0.40
C PRO A 682 -37.01 -24.59 0.21
N PHE A 683 -36.84 -25.62 -0.63
CA PHE A 683 -36.38 -26.96 -0.24
C PHE A 683 -34.86 -27.05 -0.10
N THR A 684 -34.11 -26.04 -0.55
CA THR A 684 -32.64 -26.09 -0.55
C THR A 684 -32.08 -26.29 0.86
N ARG A 685 -31.05 -27.14 1.00
CA ARG A 685 -30.31 -27.32 2.25
C ARG A 685 -29.57 -26.05 2.70
N LEU A 686 -29.41 -25.08 1.79
CA LEU A 686 -28.75 -23.81 2.05
C LEU A 686 -29.70 -22.72 2.58
N LYS A 687 -30.96 -23.06 2.85
CA LYS A 687 -31.97 -22.08 3.26
C LYS A 687 -31.54 -21.30 4.51
N GLY A 688 -31.63 -19.98 4.44
CA GLY A 688 -31.22 -19.05 5.49
C GLY A 688 -29.71 -18.90 5.65
N LYS A 689 -28.88 -19.54 4.80
CA LYS A 689 -27.42 -19.50 4.87
C LYS A 689 -26.83 -18.72 3.70
N ASP A 690 -25.73 -18.02 3.96
CA ASP A 690 -24.94 -17.36 2.93
C ASP A 690 -23.86 -18.33 2.44
N VAL A 691 -23.77 -18.51 1.12
CA VAL A 691 -22.78 -19.40 0.50
C VAL A 691 -21.42 -18.72 0.53
N ASN A 692 -20.39 -19.43 1.00
CA ASN A 692 -19.01 -18.97 0.94
C ASN A 692 -18.13 -19.84 0.02
N THR A 693 -18.61 -21.00 -0.42
CA THR A 693 -17.78 -21.94 -1.19
C THR A 693 -18.49 -22.34 -2.48
N LEU A 694 -17.82 -22.19 -3.61
CA LEU A 694 -18.35 -22.48 -4.94
C LEU A 694 -17.55 -23.59 -5.60
N ILE A 695 -18.22 -24.71 -5.90
CA ILE A 695 -17.64 -25.84 -6.62
C ILE A 695 -18.11 -25.78 -8.08
N PHE A 696 -17.18 -25.48 -8.97
CA PHE A 696 -17.41 -25.30 -10.39
C PHE A 696 -17.34 -26.64 -11.15
N PRO A 697 -18.12 -26.78 -12.24
CA PRO A 697 -18.23 -28.04 -12.98
C PRO A 697 -16.99 -28.35 -13.84
N ASN A 698 -16.13 -27.37 -14.11
CA ASN A 698 -14.88 -27.56 -14.85
C ASN A 698 -13.91 -26.38 -14.66
N LEU A 699 -12.63 -26.61 -15.00
CA LEU A 699 -11.55 -25.63 -14.88
C LEU A 699 -11.84 -24.31 -15.62
N ALA A 700 -12.36 -24.36 -16.85
CA ALA A 700 -12.59 -23.16 -17.64
C ALA A 700 -13.58 -22.22 -16.91
N SER A 701 -14.68 -22.77 -16.40
CA SER A 701 -15.68 -22.00 -15.66
C SER A 701 -15.13 -21.41 -14.35
N ALA A 702 -14.36 -22.18 -13.57
CA ALA A 702 -13.76 -21.70 -12.33
C ALA A 702 -12.72 -20.61 -12.60
N ASN A 703 -11.81 -20.87 -13.53
CA ASN A 703 -10.70 -19.99 -13.86
C ASN A 703 -11.17 -18.65 -14.44
N SER A 704 -12.09 -18.70 -15.41
CA SER A 704 -12.68 -17.49 -15.98
C SER A 704 -13.45 -16.69 -14.94
N ALA A 705 -14.18 -17.34 -14.01
CA ALA A 705 -14.96 -16.62 -13.00
C ALA A 705 -14.07 -15.79 -12.07
N TYR A 706 -13.03 -16.37 -11.47
CA TYR A 706 -12.19 -15.62 -10.54
C TYR A 706 -11.30 -14.59 -11.23
N LYS A 707 -10.78 -14.88 -12.44
CA LYS A 707 -10.01 -13.90 -13.22
C LYS A 707 -10.87 -12.73 -13.68
N LEU A 708 -12.14 -12.96 -14.04
CA LEU A 708 -13.08 -11.90 -14.38
C LEU A 708 -13.40 -11.01 -13.17
N LEU A 709 -13.58 -11.61 -11.98
CA LEU A 709 -13.74 -10.85 -10.73
C LEU A 709 -12.49 -10.03 -10.41
N GLN A 710 -11.30 -10.61 -10.55
CA GLN A 710 -10.03 -9.91 -10.36
C GLN A 710 -9.87 -8.72 -11.34
N GLY A 711 -10.31 -8.88 -12.59
CA GLY A 711 -10.25 -7.83 -13.61
C GLY A 711 -11.24 -6.68 -13.38
N PHE A 712 -12.45 -6.95 -12.89
CA PHE A 712 -13.47 -5.92 -12.63
C PHE A 712 -13.37 -5.29 -11.24
N SER A 713 -12.71 -5.95 -10.30
CA SER A 713 -12.57 -5.47 -8.92
C SER A 713 -11.12 -5.60 -8.49
N PRO A 714 -10.24 -4.67 -8.89
CA PRO A 714 -8.82 -4.67 -8.52
C PRO A 714 -8.60 -4.67 -7.01
N GLU A 715 -9.58 -4.23 -6.22
CA GLU A 715 -9.55 -4.27 -4.76
C GLU A 715 -9.82 -5.66 -4.17
N THR A 716 -10.28 -6.63 -4.96
CA THR A 716 -10.50 -8.01 -4.50
C THR A 716 -9.16 -8.71 -4.40
N GLU A 717 -8.78 -9.06 -3.19
CA GLU A 717 -7.57 -9.83 -2.96
C GLU A 717 -7.83 -11.30 -3.33
N VAL A 718 -6.92 -11.85 -4.13
CA VAL A 718 -6.98 -13.23 -4.62
C VAL A 718 -5.79 -13.99 -4.03
N ILE A 719 -6.04 -15.07 -3.30
CA ILE A 719 -5.01 -15.92 -2.70
C ILE A 719 -5.14 -17.33 -3.27
N GLY A 720 -4.07 -17.82 -3.89
CA GLY A 720 -4.01 -19.14 -4.50
C GLY A 720 -3.07 -19.18 -5.70
N PRO A 721 -3.01 -20.32 -6.41
CA PRO A 721 -3.78 -21.54 -6.17
C PRO A 721 -3.32 -22.33 -4.94
N ILE A 722 -4.25 -22.67 -4.05
CA ILE A 722 -4.02 -23.54 -2.90
C ILE A 722 -4.23 -24.99 -3.33
N GLN A 723 -3.17 -25.79 -3.34
CA GLN A 723 -3.24 -27.20 -3.66
C GLN A 723 -3.96 -27.97 -2.55
N MET A 724 -4.86 -28.89 -2.92
CA MET A 724 -5.61 -29.75 -1.99
C MET A 724 -5.50 -31.22 -2.39
N GLY A 725 -5.15 -32.11 -1.47
CA GLY A 725 -5.27 -33.57 -1.65
C GLY A 725 -4.00 -34.35 -1.96
N LEU A 726 -2.81 -33.73 -1.93
CA LEU A 726 -1.54 -34.46 -1.98
C LEU A 726 -1.13 -34.95 -0.58
N ASN A 727 -0.29 -35.99 -0.52
CA ASN A 727 0.25 -36.53 0.75
C ASN A 727 1.14 -35.54 1.50
N LYS A 728 1.73 -34.58 0.80
CA LYS A 728 2.62 -33.56 1.37
C LYS A 728 2.33 -32.19 0.76
N PRO A 729 2.63 -31.10 1.47
CA PRO A 729 2.34 -29.73 1.03
C PRO A 729 3.22 -29.30 -0.14
N ILE A 730 2.68 -29.38 -1.36
CA ILE A 730 3.30 -28.83 -2.57
C ILE A 730 2.32 -27.85 -3.19
N HIS A 731 2.69 -26.58 -3.24
CA HIS A 731 1.83 -25.53 -3.78
C HIS A 731 2.35 -25.00 -5.10
N PHE A 732 1.42 -24.82 -6.02
CA PHE A 732 1.68 -24.24 -7.33
C PHE A 732 1.40 -22.75 -7.30
N THR A 733 2.21 -21.97 -7.99
CA THR A 733 1.95 -20.54 -8.20
C THR A 733 1.23 -20.32 -9.54
N ASP A 734 0.45 -19.25 -9.63
CA ASP A 734 -0.03 -18.74 -10.92
C ASP A 734 1.16 -18.30 -11.80
N PHE A 735 0.99 -18.31 -13.12
CA PHE A 735 2.00 -17.81 -14.06
C PHE A 735 2.16 -16.30 -13.87
N GLU A 736 3.41 -15.82 -13.83
CA GLU A 736 3.75 -14.41 -13.58
C GLU A 736 3.14 -13.81 -12.30
N CYS A 737 3.00 -14.61 -11.23
CA CYS A 737 2.50 -14.09 -9.96
C CYS A 737 3.48 -13.08 -9.31
N SER A 738 2.91 -12.17 -8.52
CA SER A 738 3.67 -11.15 -7.80
C SER A 738 4.44 -11.73 -6.62
N VAL A 739 5.41 -10.99 -6.08
CA VAL A 739 6.12 -11.39 -4.85
C VAL A 739 5.13 -11.64 -3.71
N ARG A 740 4.13 -10.77 -3.57
CA ARG A 740 3.07 -10.88 -2.56
C ARG A 740 2.29 -12.18 -2.67
N ASP A 741 1.92 -12.60 -3.88
CA ASP A 741 1.20 -13.86 -4.09
C ASP A 741 2.05 -15.07 -3.66
N ILE A 742 3.35 -15.03 -3.94
CA ILE A 742 4.30 -16.08 -3.53
C ILE A 742 4.45 -16.11 -1.99
N VAL A 743 4.51 -14.96 -1.33
CA VAL A 743 4.57 -14.88 0.14
C VAL A 743 3.27 -15.40 0.76
N ASN A 744 2.12 -15.03 0.21
CA ASN A 744 0.81 -15.51 0.67
C ASN A 744 0.68 -17.03 0.56
N ILE A 745 1.05 -17.61 -0.58
CA ILE A 745 1.01 -19.07 -0.74
C ILE A 745 2.08 -19.77 0.13
N THR A 746 3.22 -19.12 0.40
CA THR A 746 4.24 -19.62 1.33
C THR A 746 3.68 -19.70 2.76
N ALA A 747 2.94 -18.69 3.20
CA ALA A 747 2.27 -18.73 4.50
C ALA A 747 1.27 -19.89 4.59
N VAL A 748 0.45 -20.09 3.55
CA VAL A 748 -0.45 -21.25 3.48
C VAL A 748 0.32 -22.57 3.53
N ALA A 749 1.40 -22.70 2.77
CA ALA A 749 2.23 -23.90 2.73
C ALA A 749 2.88 -24.23 4.08
N ALA A 750 3.34 -23.20 4.81
CA ALA A 750 3.91 -23.36 6.14
C ALA A 750 2.85 -23.85 7.15
N ILE A 751 1.64 -23.31 7.10
CA ILE A 751 0.53 -23.75 7.97
C ILE A 751 0.13 -25.20 7.64
N ASP A 752 0.00 -25.54 6.35
CA ASP A 752 -0.37 -26.89 5.91
C ASP A 752 0.68 -27.92 6.38
N ALA A 753 1.96 -27.61 6.19
CA ALA A 753 3.06 -28.44 6.68
C ALA A 753 3.10 -28.62 8.20
N TYR A 754 2.83 -27.55 8.95
CA TYR A 754 2.79 -27.64 10.41
C TYR A 754 1.65 -28.54 10.90
N ILE A 755 0.46 -28.40 10.33
CA ILE A 755 -0.69 -29.24 10.67
C ILE A 755 -0.44 -30.71 10.32
N GLU A 756 0.17 -30.97 9.16
CA GLU A 756 0.54 -32.33 8.76
C GLU A 756 1.53 -32.97 9.73
N LYS A 757 2.49 -32.20 10.28
CA LYS A 757 3.39 -32.68 11.33
C LYS A 757 2.67 -33.00 12.65
N ILE A 758 1.67 -32.20 13.03
CA ILE A 758 0.88 -32.47 14.25
C ILE A 758 0.10 -33.78 14.08
N LYS A 759 -0.56 -33.98 12.93
CA LYS A 759 -1.32 -35.20 12.66
C LYS A 759 -0.46 -36.46 12.70
N ASN A 760 0.78 -36.39 12.21
CA ASN A 760 1.69 -37.54 12.22
C ASN A 760 2.35 -37.81 13.60
N LYS A 761 2.19 -36.91 14.58
CA LYS A 761 2.66 -37.10 15.96
C LYS A 761 1.58 -37.63 16.92
N LEU A 762 0.31 -37.51 16.53
CA LEU A 762 -0.86 -38.09 17.19
C LEU A 762 -1.11 -39.49 16.64
#